data_AF-A0A4Q9MFD5-F1
#
_entry.id   AF-A0A4Q9MFD5-F1
#
_cell.length_a   1.000
_cell.length_b   1.000
_cell.length_c   1.000
_cell.angle_alpha   90.00
_cell.angle_beta   90.00
_cell.angle_gamma   90.00
#
_symmetry.space_group_name_H-M   'P 1'
#
loop_
_entity.id
_entity.type
_entity.pdbx_description
1 polymer ?
#
loop_
_entity_poly.entity_id
_entity_poly.type
_entity_poly.pdbx_seq_one_letter_code
_entity_poly.pdbx_strand_id
1 'polypeptide(L)'
;MSARVTNISQGWAWKERDASIASVLDEVSPTASEQWMKAAAFPSEVHVELLKAGRIPDPFIGFNEHEVQWIGETEWLYRTTFDVHETERRWKNAELVFEGLDTICDVYLNGKKILYADNMFRTWRASLSPENLQDQGNVLFLHFKSAQKLAKELEATHGRVRAGSCNLGDPSRVYVRKAQYNWRWDWGPELMTCGPYRAISLVTYTARIDAANTRALVSAAPALSPSLKVDLVVAGDASAVRGANIVLGRLDGSVIREEKVSLGGAASLKDVIGWDLEGKVELWWPVGYGSQTLYNVEISLLGEGEAVLDTLTRRVGFRTVSLIQEPLEEPDRYGKGTTFLFEVNGVRMFIGGSNWIPAHNFLTALSADDYRAWLTLLRDGNQNMVRLWGGGVYEPDVFYDICDELGVLVWQDFQFACGVYPAYDSFVQSVRAEVEDNVKRLRHHPSIAIFCGNNEGASSSSPHASLCAHVRPDYQMVLQWGGIDALPARVLYEEVFPAVVAEHCDPPIPYHRGSPYGGKGWDTADPTMGDVHQWNIWGGKEWPWQEYPFNGGRFVSEFGIPSFPDVKTVDYWLGGNTKDRWAQSKMMAQHDRAGSHERRFAIVMNENFRLTDDLETHIYNTQLMQSEAISLAYRSWRREWRGKGKQYTAGVLVWQMNDCWPVISWAIADFFLRAKPAYYTIARELRPISVGLFRTVTQNRENDRPKQFYEFGAFRSVSANIEVWGANATLSARDVRLELSFVDLYSGWEDSKTVEATLLPNQTTEIASMRVPGPPAENANSVDTSYSVVVGARLVDAASGEILARYADWPQPFRLVDFPDPGLDVKVEGEKVHVKVQKPVKGLLFTADEEGEDALGRRETVRWSDNAIDVFPGDPQVVEVRGLAGKRVKVRAAYMGCERGRVVYGQ
;
A
#
# COMPACT_ATOMS: atom_id res chain seq x y z
N MET A 1 -30.61 15.00 27.66
CA MET A 1 -29.45 14.17 28.04
C MET A 1 -28.85 13.67 26.74
N SER A 2 -27.52 13.47 26.68
CA SER A 2 -26.81 13.02 25.47
C SER A 2 -26.74 11.50 25.33
N ALA A 3 -26.80 10.99 24.10
CA ALA A 3 -26.55 9.61 23.74
C ALA A 3 -25.23 9.16 24.38
N ARG A 4 -25.25 7.93 24.87
CA ARG A 4 -24.12 7.35 25.59
C ARG A 4 -23.62 6.14 24.84
N VAL A 5 -22.31 6.11 24.60
CA VAL A 5 -21.59 4.98 24.03
C VAL A 5 -20.77 4.34 25.16
N THR A 6 -21.06 3.09 25.49
CA THR A 6 -20.34 2.30 26.48
C THR A 6 -19.60 1.18 25.76
N ASN A 7 -18.27 1.28 25.68
CA ASN A 7 -17.43 0.28 25.03
C ASN A 7 -17.37 -1.01 25.85
N ILE A 8 -17.65 -2.14 25.22
CA ILE A 8 -17.61 -3.48 25.83
C ILE A 8 -16.26 -4.12 25.50
N SER A 9 -15.19 -3.64 26.13
CA SER A 9 -13.81 -4.08 25.85
C SER A 9 -13.18 -4.94 26.95
N GLN A 10 -13.88 -5.16 28.07
CA GLN A 10 -13.35 -5.85 29.24
C GLN A 10 -14.04 -7.19 29.48
N GLY A 11 -13.41 -8.06 30.26
CA GLY A 11 -14.02 -9.30 30.75
C GLY A 11 -14.25 -10.39 29.69
N TRP A 12 -13.71 -10.21 28.48
CA TRP A 12 -13.83 -11.19 27.41
C TRP A 12 -13.08 -12.48 27.74
N ALA A 13 -13.71 -13.59 27.37
CA ALA A 13 -13.15 -14.92 27.41
C ALA A 13 -13.48 -15.66 26.11
N TRP A 14 -12.65 -16.63 25.75
CA TRP A 14 -12.80 -17.44 24.56
C TRP A 14 -12.61 -18.92 24.87
N LYS A 15 -13.17 -19.78 24.01
CA LYS A 15 -12.89 -21.21 23.99
C LYS A 15 -13.18 -21.82 22.62
N GLU A 16 -12.62 -23.00 22.37
CA GLU A 16 -13.03 -23.89 21.29
C GLU A 16 -14.46 -24.42 21.54
N ARG A 17 -15.27 -24.57 20.48
CA ARG A 17 -16.62 -25.13 20.58
C ARG A 17 -16.55 -26.65 20.78
N ASP A 18 -17.22 -27.17 21.80
CA ASP A 18 -17.37 -28.62 21.98
C ASP A 18 -18.51 -29.15 21.10
N ALA A 19 -18.15 -29.83 20.00
CA ALA A 19 -19.11 -30.40 19.07
C ALA A 19 -19.99 -31.52 19.67
N SER A 20 -19.64 -32.08 20.84
CA SER A 20 -20.46 -33.06 21.55
C SER A 20 -21.64 -32.42 22.29
N ILE A 21 -21.58 -31.11 22.54
CA ILE A 21 -22.67 -30.35 23.15
C ILE A 21 -23.61 -29.86 22.05
N ALA A 22 -24.87 -30.32 22.12
CA ALA A 22 -25.85 -30.10 21.06
C ALA A 22 -26.15 -28.61 20.82
N SER A 23 -26.26 -27.82 21.88
CA SER A 23 -26.56 -26.38 21.82
C SER A 23 -25.38 -25.56 22.33
N VAL A 24 -24.93 -24.58 21.53
CA VAL A 24 -23.89 -23.63 21.95
C VAL A 24 -24.28 -22.81 23.19
N LEU A 25 -25.58 -22.67 23.45
CA LEU A 25 -26.07 -21.96 24.64
C LEU A 25 -25.83 -22.75 25.94
N ASP A 26 -25.70 -24.08 25.86
CA ASP A 26 -25.38 -24.91 27.03
C ASP A 26 -23.91 -24.74 27.46
N GLU A 27 -23.07 -24.17 26.57
CA GLU A 27 -21.65 -23.91 26.81
C GLU A 27 -21.37 -22.54 27.44
N VAL A 28 -22.41 -21.70 27.58
CA VAL A 28 -22.30 -20.34 28.14
C VAL A 28 -21.95 -20.39 29.62
N SER A 29 -22.45 -21.38 30.36
CA SER A 29 -22.13 -21.58 31.78
C SER A 29 -20.94 -22.54 31.93
N PRO A 30 -19.99 -22.30 32.85
CA PRO A 30 -18.87 -23.22 33.04
C PRO A 30 -19.38 -24.56 33.58
N THR A 31 -19.44 -25.59 32.75
CA THR A 31 -19.42 -26.98 33.22
C THR A 31 -17.98 -27.36 33.58
N ALA A 32 -17.80 -28.23 34.57
CA ALA A 32 -16.52 -28.49 35.22
C ALA A 32 -15.42 -29.13 34.33
N SER A 33 -15.70 -29.47 33.06
CA SER A 33 -14.79 -30.24 32.21
C SER A 33 -13.95 -29.44 31.22
N GLU A 34 -14.29 -28.18 30.87
CA GLU A 34 -13.44 -27.34 29.99
C GLU A 34 -13.46 -25.85 30.38
N GLN A 35 -12.27 -25.28 30.57
CA GLN A 35 -12.08 -23.92 31.09
C GLN A 35 -12.04 -22.87 29.98
N TRP A 36 -12.99 -21.93 30.03
CA TRP A 36 -12.92 -20.67 29.28
C TRP A 36 -11.60 -19.93 29.59
N MET A 37 -10.87 -19.52 28.55
CA MET A 37 -9.64 -18.74 28.68
C MET A 37 -9.94 -17.25 28.61
N LYS A 38 -9.28 -16.45 29.45
CA LYS A 38 -9.43 -14.99 29.40
C LYS A 38 -8.77 -14.45 28.12
N ALA A 39 -9.45 -13.55 27.44
CA ALA A 39 -8.84 -12.80 26.35
C ALA A 39 -7.75 -11.87 26.90
N ALA A 40 -6.59 -11.85 26.26
CA ALA A 40 -5.46 -11.02 26.67
C ALA A 40 -5.64 -9.56 26.26
N ALA A 41 -6.36 -9.31 25.16
CA ALA A 41 -6.73 -7.97 24.71
C ALA A 41 -8.10 -7.98 24.01
N PHE A 42 -8.66 -6.78 23.78
CA PHE A 42 -9.83 -6.58 22.95
C PHE A 42 -9.64 -5.29 22.14
N PRO A 43 -9.94 -5.25 20.82
CA PRO A 43 -10.48 -6.32 19.96
C PRO A 43 -9.61 -7.58 19.87
N SER A 44 -10.18 -8.69 19.37
CA SER A 44 -9.57 -10.02 19.49
C SER A 44 -9.66 -10.85 18.21
N GLU A 45 -8.60 -11.62 17.97
CA GLU A 45 -8.49 -12.65 16.94
C GLU A 45 -7.96 -13.95 17.57
N VAL A 46 -8.54 -15.09 17.21
CA VAL A 46 -8.28 -16.32 17.95
C VAL A 46 -6.84 -16.83 17.83
N HIS A 47 -6.17 -16.60 16.71
CA HIS A 47 -4.76 -16.95 16.55
C HIS A 47 -3.86 -16.17 17.52
N VAL A 48 -4.15 -14.87 17.71
CA VAL A 48 -3.39 -14.01 18.63
C VAL A 48 -3.57 -14.49 20.07
N GLU A 49 -4.80 -14.87 20.43
CA GLU A 49 -5.12 -15.37 21.76
C GLU A 49 -4.50 -16.74 22.05
N LEU A 50 -4.55 -17.67 21.09
CA LEU A 50 -3.89 -18.97 21.18
C LEU A 50 -2.37 -18.83 21.33
N LEU A 51 -1.77 -17.91 20.57
CA LEU A 51 -0.34 -17.63 20.62
C LEU A 51 0.06 -17.07 22.00
N LYS A 52 -0.66 -16.07 22.50
CA LYS A 52 -0.43 -15.49 23.84
C LYS A 52 -0.65 -16.50 24.97
N ALA A 53 -1.58 -17.43 24.80
CA ALA A 53 -1.83 -18.52 25.74
C ALA A 53 -0.81 -19.67 25.66
N GLY A 54 0.15 -19.63 24.72
CA GLY A 54 1.13 -20.69 24.50
C GLY A 54 0.50 -22.01 24.01
N ARG A 55 -0.67 -21.93 23.35
CA ARG A 55 -1.43 -23.08 22.85
C ARG A 55 -1.05 -23.49 21.43
N ILE A 56 -0.43 -22.59 20.69
CA ILE A 56 0.12 -22.83 19.36
C ILE A 56 1.56 -22.29 19.29
N PRO A 57 2.42 -22.85 18.42
CA PRO A 57 3.70 -22.23 18.11
C PRO A 57 3.50 -20.92 17.33
N ASP A 58 4.54 -20.09 17.23
CA ASP A 58 4.53 -18.92 16.36
C ASP A 58 4.39 -19.38 14.88
N PRO A 59 3.27 -19.06 14.19
CA PRO A 59 3.05 -19.50 12.82
C PRO A 59 4.03 -18.88 11.81
N PHE A 60 4.80 -17.86 12.20
CA PHE A 60 5.80 -17.21 11.35
C PHE A 60 7.19 -17.85 11.40
N ILE A 61 7.38 -18.88 12.23
CA ILE A 61 8.67 -19.59 12.35
C ILE A 61 8.61 -20.93 11.62
N GLY A 62 9.58 -21.17 10.74
CA GLY A 62 9.76 -22.43 10.03
C GLY A 62 8.49 -22.90 9.32
N PHE A 63 8.04 -24.12 9.64
CA PHE A 63 6.87 -24.76 9.02
C PHE A 63 5.60 -24.65 9.89
N ASN A 64 5.62 -23.83 10.95
CA ASN A 64 4.55 -23.80 11.95
C ASN A 64 3.20 -23.34 11.40
N GLU A 65 3.17 -22.64 10.25
CA GLU A 65 1.93 -22.39 9.50
C GLU A 65 1.10 -23.68 9.33
N HIS A 66 1.73 -24.80 8.98
CA HIS A 66 1.03 -26.06 8.73
C HIS A 66 0.47 -26.70 10.01
N GLU A 67 1.02 -26.34 11.17
CA GLU A 67 0.60 -26.87 12.48
C GLU A 67 -0.66 -26.17 13.03
N VAL A 68 -1.07 -25.04 12.43
CA VAL A 68 -2.17 -24.21 12.94
C VAL A 68 -3.40 -24.20 12.04
N GLN A 69 -3.42 -24.97 10.95
CA GLN A 69 -4.54 -24.98 9.98
C GLN A 69 -5.89 -25.42 10.58
N TRP A 70 -5.85 -26.30 11.59
CA TRP A 70 -7.03 -26.79 12.30
C TRP A 70 -7.89 -25.66 12.90
N ILE A 71 -7.29 -24.50 13.20
CA ILE A 71 -7.99 -23.35 13.77
C ILE A 71 -9.08 -22.83 12.82
N GLY A 72 -8.80 -22.81 11.51
CA GLY A 72 -9.74 -22.35 10.48
C GLY A 72 -10.94 -23.29 10.26
N GLU A 73 -10.76 -24.57 10.57
CA GLU A 73 -11.81 -25.60 10.51
C GLU A 73 -12.67 -25.65 11.79
N THR A 74 -12.18 -25.03 12.86
CA THR A 74 -12.76 -25.05 14.20
C THR A 74 -13.77 -23.92 14.38
N GLU A 75 -14.76 -24.15 15.24
CA GLU A 75 -15.71 -23.12 15.66
C GLU A 75 -15.30 -22.57 17.02
N TRP A 76 -15.48 -21.26 17.21
CA TRP A 76 -14.94 -20.54 18.34
C TRP A 76 -16.02 -19.76 19.07
N LEU A 77 -15.96 -19.79 20.39
CA LEU A 77 -16.92 -19.13 21.25
C LEU A 77 -16.22 -18.00 22.00
N TYR A 78 -16.85 -16.83 22.04
CA TYR A 78 -16.46 -15.70 22.87
C TYR A 78 -17.61 -15.34 23.81
N ARG A 79 -17.27 -14.92 25.03
CA ARG A 79 -18.26 -14.38 25.97
C ARG A 79 -17.70 -13.22 26.76
N THR A 80 -18.57 -12.34 27.18
CA THR A 80 -18.30 -11.36 28.22
C THR A 80 -19.56 -11.06 29.00
N THR A 81 -19.40 -10.38 30.13
CA THR A 81 -20.50 -9.81 30.90
C THR A 81 -20.36 -8.30 30.98
N PHE A 82 -21.48 -7.59 30.85
CA PHE A 82 -21.52 -6.15 31.05
C PHE A 82 -22.74 -5.73 31.86
N ASP A 83 -22.59 -4.65 32.60
CA ASP A 83 -23.64 -4.07 33.41
C ASP A 83 -24.25 -2.87 32.67
N VAL A 84 -25.53 -2.61 32.94
CA VAL A 84 -26.26 -1.44 32.45
C VAL A 84 -26.63 -0.58 33.64
N HIS A 85 -26.01 0.59 33.74
CA HIS A 85 -26.22 1.47 34.89
C HIS A 85 -27.60 2.13 34.87
N GLU A 86 -28.15 2.51 36.02
CA GLU A 86 -29.50 3.10 36.14
C GLU A 86 -29.69 4.36 35.25
N THR A 87 -28.61 5.11 35.00
CA THR A 87 -28.60 6.25 34.08
C THR A 87 -28.85 5.86 32.61
N GLU A 88 -28.59 4.60 32.23
CA GLU A 88 -28.77 4.05 30.88
C GLU A 88 -30.19 3.52 30.64
N ARG A 89 -30.96 3.23 31.70
CA ARG A 89 -32.37 2.80 31.58
C ARG A 89 -33.35 3.91 31.24
N ARG A 90 -32.97 5.18 31.45
CA ARG A 90 -33.84 6.34 31.19
C ARG A 90 -34.00 6.65 29.71
N TRP A 91 -33.28 5.93 28.85
CA TRP A 91 -33.28 6.08 27.40
C TRP A 91 -34.32 5.19 26.74
N LYS A 92 -34.94 5.72 25.67
CA LYS A 92 -35.99 5.01 24.94
C LYS A 92 -35.44 3.91 24.03
N ASN A 93 -34.18 4.04 23.58
CA ASN A 93 -33.57 3.13 22.62
C ASN A 93 -32.21 2.65 23.12
N ALA A 94 -31.87 1.41 22.78
CA ALA A 94 -30.57 0.81 23.01
C ALA A 94 -30.16 -0.01 21.77
N GLU A 95 -28.87 0.01 21.42
CA GLU A 95 -28.32 -0.76 20.31
C GLU A 95 -26.95 -1.33 20.69
N LEU A 96 -26.69 -2.58 20.33
CA LEU A 96 -25.31 -3.09 20.28
C LEU A 96 -24.74 -2.85 18.89
N VAL A 97 -23.56 -2.23 18.84
CA VAL A 97 -22.83 -1.93 17.61
C VAL A 97 -21.59 -2.79 17.58
N PHE A 98 -21.41 -3.55 16.50
CA PHE A 98 -20.25 -4.38 16.22
C PHE A 98 -19.56 -3.82 14.99
N GLU A 99 -18.42 -3.16 15.16
CA GLU A 99 -17.71 -2.49 14.06
C GLU A 99 -17.05 -3.47 13.07
N GLY A 100 -16.93 -4.73 13.46
CA GLY A 100 -16.34 -5.79 12.65
C GLY A 100 -16.36 -7.14 13.36
N LEU A 101 -16.98 -8.13 12.72
CA LEU A 101 -17.01 -9.53 13.15
C LEU A 101 -16.41 -10.36 12.03
N ASP A 102 -15.33 -11.07 12.29
CA ASP A 102 -14.67 -11.94 11.32
C ASP A 102 -15.00 -13.42 11.57
N THR A 103 -15.80 -14.10 10.76
CA THR A 103 -16.75 -13.51 9.81
C THR A 103 -18.16 -14.02 10.11
N ILE A 104 -18.34 -15.34 10.12
CA ILE A 104 -19.66 -15.96 10.31
C ILE A 104 -19.97 -16.06 11.79
N CYS A 105 -20.81 -15.15 12.30
CA CYS A 105 -21.04 -15.01 13.74
C CYS A 105 -22.53 -15.00 14.08
N ASP A 106 -22.94 -15.92 14.95
CA ASP A 106 -24.20 -15.83 15.68
C ASP A 106 -23.98 -15.06 16.98
N VAL A 107 -24.78 -14.02 17.23
CA VAL A 107 -24.66 -13.17 18.43
C VAL A 107 -25.87 -13.38 19.32
N TYR A 108 -25.61 -13.67 20.59
CA TYR A 108 -26.61 -13.89 21.62
C TYR A 108 -26.45 -12.90 22.76
N LEU A 109 -27.57 -12.37 23.24
CA LEU A 109 -27.65 -11.56 24.45
C LEU A 109 -28.61 -12.24 25.41
N ASN A 110 -28.14 -12.56 26.62
CA ASN A 110 -28.93 -13.22 27.66
C ASN A 110 -29.64 -14.50 27.15
N GLY A 111 -28.94 -15.30 26.33
CA GLY A 111 -29.45 -16.54 25.75
C GLY A 111 -30.34 -16.37 24.51
N LYS A 112 -30.70 -15.15 24.11
CA LYS A 112 -31.50 -14.88 22.91
C LYS A 112 -30.61 -14.45 21.77
N LYS A 113 -30.75 -15.09 20.60
CA LYS A 113 -30.07 -14.65 19.37
C LYS A 113 -30.60 -13.27 18.94
N ILE A 114 -29.70 -12.31 18.77
CA ILE A 114 -30.04 -10.92 18.41
C ILE A 114 -29.53 -10.52 17.03
N LEU A 115 -28.51 -11.21 16.50
CA LEU A 115 -27.87 -10.87 15.24
C LEU A 115 -27.22 -12.11 14.61
N TYR A 116 -27.17 -12.12 13.28
CA TYR A 116 -26.33 -13.00 12.47
C TYR A 116 -25.48 -12.12 11.56
N ALA A 117 -24.17 -12.34 11.55
CA ALA A 117 -23.22 -11.63 10.70
C ALA A 117 -22.52 -12.62 9.75
N ASP A 118 -22.37 -12.23 8.49
CA ASP A 118 -21.76 -13.04 7.43
C ASP A 118 -20.78 -12.26 6.54
N ASN A 119 -20.42 -11.04 6.95
CA ASN A 119 -19.56 -10.14 6.20
C ASN A 119 -18.63 -9.37 7.17
N MET A 120 -17.33 -9.60 7.00
CA MET A 120 -16.26 -9.04 7.83
C MET A 120 -16.20 -7.52 7.77
N PHE A 121 -16.61 -6.95 6.63
CA PHE A 121 -16.40 -5.55 6.28
C PHE A 121 -17.58 -4.63 6.63
N ARG A 122 -18.63 -5.18 7.27
CA ARG A 122 -19.82 -4.45 7.67
C ARG A 122 -19.78 -4.03 9.13
N THR A 123 -20.39 -2.89 9.41
CA THR A 123 -20.80 -2.54 10.77
C THR A 123 -22.17 -3.15 11.04
N TRP A 124 -22.27 -4.01 12.06
CA TRP A 124 -23.52 -4.65 12.42
C TRP A 124 -24.15 -3.95 13.61
N ARG A 125 -25.46 -3.69 13.55
CA ARG A 125 -26.23 -3.07 14.62
C ARG A 125 -27.38 -3.99 15.01
N ALA A 126 -27.55 -4.22 16.31
CA ALA A 126 -28.66 -4.95 16.88
C ALA A 126 -29.45 -4.04 17.81
N SER A 127 -30.64 -3.60 17.37
CA SER A 127 -31.53 -2.81 18.22
C SER A 127 -32.12 -3.68 19.33
N LEU A 128 -32.12 -3.14 20.54
CA LEU A 128 -32.53 -3.82 21.75
C LEU A 128 -33.72 -3.09 22.38
N SER A 129 -34.72 -3.84 22.84
CA SER A 129 -35.68 -3.29 23.78
C SER A 129 -35.01 -3.09 25.14
N PRO A 130 -35.09 -1.91 25.78
CA PRO A 130 -34.51 -1.68 27.10
C PRO A 130 -34.98 -2.68 28.17
N GLU A 131 -36.20 -3.23 28.07
CA GLU A 131 -36.67 -4.27 28.99
C GLU A 131 -35.92 -5.60 28.91
N ASN A 132 -35.19 -5.88 27.81
CA ASN A 132 -34.39 -7.09 27.65
C ASN A 132 -32.99 -6.98 28.29
N LEU A 133 -32.63 -5.79 28.77
CA LEU A 133 -31.37 -5.53 29.46
C LEU A 133 -31.56 -5.67 30.98
N GLN A 134 -30.64 -6.40 31.59
CA GLN A 134 -30.52 -6.54 33.04
C GLN A 134 -29.65 -5.40 33.59
N ASP A 135 -29.81 -5.05 34.87
CA ASP A 135 -28.93 -4.03 35.48
C ASP A 135 -27.49 -4.52 35.59
N GLN A 136 -27.33 -5.80 35.90
CA GLN A 136 -26.03 -6.43 36.07
C GLN A 136 -26.01 -7.78 35.39
N GLY A 137 -24.82 -8.19 34.94
CA GLY A 137 -24.58 -9.54 34.45
C GLY A 137 -25.24 -9.85 33.12
N ASN A 138 -25.44 -8.86 32.24
CA ASN A 138 -25.84 -9.17 30.86
C ASN A 138 -24.75 -9.99 30.20
N VAL A 139 -25.11 -11.14 29.66
CA VAL A 139 -24.16 -12.04 28.99
C VAL A 139 -24.24 -11.79 27.49
N LEU A 140 -23.15 -11.29 26.92
CA LEU A 140 -22.94 -11.24 25.48
C LEU A 140 -22.13 -12.47 25.07
N PHE A 141 -22.66 -13.27 24.16
CA PHE A 141 -22.07 -14.52 23.70
C PHE A 141 -22.01 -14.53 22.17
N LEU A 142 -20.82 -14.75 21.62
CA LEU A 142 -20.55 -14.77 20.20
C LEU A 142 -20.11 -16.17 19.80
N HIS A 143 -20.71 -16.70 18.74
CA HIS A 143 -20.36 -18.00 18.18
C HIS A 143 -19.89 -17.82 16.74
N PHE A 144 -18.57 -17.95 16.54
CA PHE A 144 -17.92 -17.89 15.24
C PHE A 144 -17.87 -19.29 14.61
N LYS A 145 -18.42 -19.40 13.41
CA LYS A 145 -18.40 -20.61 12.58
C LYS A 145 -17.23 -20.54 11.59
N SER A 146 -16.81 -21.71 11.10
CA SER A 146 -15.74 -21.81 10.11
C SER A 146 -16.15 -21.19 8.78
N ALA A 147 -15.44 -20.13 8.37
CA ALA A 147 -15.60 -19.53 7.04
C ALA A 147 -15.19 -20.49 5.92
N GLN A 148 -14.20 -21.37 6.16
CA GLN A 148 -13.78 -22.39 5.20
C GLN A 148 -14.92 -23.37 4.87
N LYS A 149 -15.60 -23.89 5.90
CA LYS A 149 -16.73 -24.81 5.71
C LYS A 149 -17.88 -24.14 4.95
N LEU A 150 -18.28 -22.93 5.35
CA LEU A 150 -19.34 -22.20 4.66
C LEU A 150 -18.99 -21.91 3.19
N ALA A 151 -17.75 -21.52 2.90
CA ALA A 151 -17.32 -21.27 1.52
C ALA A 151 -17.50 -22.50 0.63
N LYS A 152 -17.18 -23.70 1.13
CA LYS A 152 -17.40 -24.96 0.42
C LYS A 152 -18.88 -25.29 0.23
N GLU A 153 -19.71 -25.03 1.23
CA GLU A 153 -21.16 -25.21 1.14
C GLU A 153 -21.78 -24.28 0.08
N LEU A 154 -21.34 -23.02 0.03
CA LEU A 154 -21.78 -22.05 -0.96
C LEU A 154 -21.28 -22.40 -2.36
N GLU A 155 -20.04 -22.87 -2.50
CA GLU A 155 -19.51 -23.38 -3.77
C GLU A 155 -20.34 -24.57 -4.28
N ALA A 156 -20.69 -25.52 -3.41
CA ALA A 156 -21.54 -26.66 -3.76
C ALA A 156 -22.95 -26.23 -4.18
N THR A 157 -23.47 -25.16 -3.58
CA THR A 157 -24.81 -24.62 -3.87
C THR A 157 -24.87 -23.82 -5.18
N HIS A 158 -23.87 -22.96 -5.41
CA HIS A 158 -23.87 -22.01 -6.53
C HIS A 158 -23.02 -22.46 -7.72
N GLY A 159 -22.30 -23.57 -7.58
CA GLY A 159 -21.36 -24.08 -8.58
C GLY A 159 -20.03 -23.35 -8.54
N ARG A 160 -18.96 -24.08 -8.82
CA ARG A 160 -17.58 -23.60 -8.78
C ARG A 160 -17.31 -22.47 -9.77
N VAL A 161 -16.74 -21.38 -9.26
CA VAL A 161 -16.18 -20.28 -10.05
C VAL A 161 -14.65 -20.36 -10.05
N ARG A 162 -14.00 -19.53 -10.87
CA ARG A 162 -12.53 -19.46 -10.92
C ARG A 162 -12.01 -18.36 -10.02
N ALA A 163 -10.99 -18.66 -9.22
CA ALA A 163 -10.29 -17.71 -8.36
C ALA A 163 -8.78 -17.95 -8.46
N GLY A 164 -8.05 -16.99 -9.05
CA GLY A 164 -6.59 -16.92 -9.01
C GLY A 164 -5.77 -17.69 -10.05
N SER A 165 -4.59 -17.14 -10.43
CA SER A 165 -3.67 -17.65 -11.47
C SER A 165 -2.42 -18.33 -10.94
N CYS A 166 -2.00 -18.07 -9.70
CA CYS A 166 -0.78 -18.65 -9.13
C CYS A 166 -0.96 -18.83 -7.61
N ASN A 167 -0.97 -20.07 -7.11
CA ASN A 167 -0.80 -20.39 -5.69
C ASN A 167 -1.72 -19.68 -4.67
N LEU A 168 -2.87 -19.17 -5.10
CA LEU A 168 -3.91 -18.70 -4.18
C LEU A 168 -4.53 -19.93 -3.50
N GLY A 169 -4.87 -19.85 -2.23
CA GLY A 169 -5.41 -21.00 -1.48
C GLY A 169 -6.80 -21.41 -1.99
N ASP A 170 -7.70 -21.76 -1.09
CA ASP A 170 -8.94 -22.39 -1.55
C ASP A 170 -9.79 -21.46 -2.46
N PRO A 171 -10.17 -21.90 -3.68
CA PRO A 171 -10.90 -21.04 -4.63
C PRO A 171 -12.30 -20.64 -4.14
N SER A 172 -12.85 -21.35 -3.15
CA SER A 172 -14.14 -21.01 -2.55
C SER A 172 -14.10 -19.70 -1.75
N ARG A 173 -12.92 -19.10 -1.51
CA ARG A 173 -12.77 -17.80 -0.82
C ARG A 173 -13.68 -16.68 -1.34
N VAL A 174 -14.06 -16.72 -2.62
CA VAL A 174 -14.85 -15.67 -3.27
C VAL A 174 -16.32 -15.65 -2.86
N TYR A 175 -16.85 -16.74 -2.26
CA TYR A 175 -18.25 -16.79 -1.82
C TYR A 175 -18.46 -16.12 -0.45
N VAL A 176 -17.41 -15.93 0.33
CA VAL A 176 -17.48 -15.36 1.67
C VAL A 176 -16.82 -13.98 1.69
N ARG A 177 -17.52 -12.99 2.26
CA ARG A 177 -16.99 -11.64 2.43
C ARG A 177 -16.06 -11.57 3.64
N LYS A 178 -14.84 -12.07 3.45
CA LYS A 178 -13.71 -12.10 4.39
C LYS A 178 -12.46 -11.57 3.70
N ALA A 179 -11.47 -11.10 4.47
CA ALA A 179 -10.16 -10.72 3.93
C ALA A 179 -9.56 -11.86 3.09
N GLN A 180 -9.26 -11.58 1.83
CA GLN A 180 -8.92 -12.62 0.85
C GLN A 180 -7.53 -13.20 1.10
N TYR A 181 -6.61 -12.39 1.62
CA TYR A 181 -5.26 -12.82 1.95
C TYR A 181 -5.17 -13.84 3.10
N ASN A 182 -6.20 -13.98 3.95
CA ASN A 182 -6.22 -15.04 4.97
C ASN A 182 -6.21 -16.44 4.37
N TRP A 183 -6.69 -16.58 3.14
CA TRP A 183 -6.73 -17.82 2.36
C TRP A 183 -5.43 -18.09 1.61
N ARG A 184 -4.28 -17.57 2.06
CA ARG A 184 -3.01 -17.54 1.33
C ARG A 184 -3.00 -16.53 0.18
N TRP A 185 -1.83 -15.95 -0.03
CA TRP A 185 -1.53 -15.18 -1.24
C TRP A 185 -0.13 -15.51 -1.75
N ASP A 186 0.27 -14.98 -2.91
CA ASP A 186 1.61 -15.18 -3.47
C ASP A 186 2.74 -14.44 -2.73
N TRP A 187 2.40 -13.78 -1.61
CA TRP A 187 3.31 -13.19 -0.62
C TRP A 187 2.91 -13.51 0.83
N GLY A 188 1.84 -14.25 1.08
CA GLY A 188 1.22 -14.42 2.41
C GLY A 188 0.84 -15.86 2.75
N PRO A 189 0.81 -16.25 4.03
CA PRO A 189 0.47 -17.62 4.45
C PRO A 189 -1.05 -17.85 4.47
N GLU A 190 -1.48 -19.10 4.59
CA GLU A 190 -2.86 -19.45 4.94
C GLU A 190 -3.04 -19.43 6.46
N LEU A 191 -3.69 -18.38 6.99
CA LEU A 191 -3.96 -18.22 8.42
C LEU A 191 -5.41 -17.76 8.62
N MET A 192 -6.30 -18.74 8.70
CA MET A 192 -7.75 -18.54 8.73
C MET A 192 -8.27 -18.20 10.12
N THR A 193 -7.94 -16.99 10.59
CA THR A 193 -8.41 -16.46 11.88
C THR A 193 -9.87 -16.06 11.87
N CYS A 194 -10.42 -15.85 13.07
CA CYS A 194 -11.75 -15.32 13.33
C CYS A 194 -11.80 -14.58 14.68
N GLY A 195 -12.84 -13.77 14.88
CA GLY A 195 -13.09 -13.08 16.14
C GLY A 195 -13.73 -11.69 15.98
N PRO A 196 -14.07 -11.05 17.10
CA PRO A 196 -14.50 -9.65 17.13
C PRO A 196 -13.27 -8.75 16.94
N TYR A 197 -12.84 -8.58 15.69
CA TYR A 197 -11.58 -7.91 15.34
C TYR A 197 -11.66 -6.36 15.41
N ARG A 198 -12.85 -5.80 15.65
CA ARG A 198 -13.07 -4.37 15.92
C ARG A 198 -13.94 -4.14 17.16
N ALA A 199 -14.14 -2.87 17.53
CA ALA A 199 -14.83 -2.51 18.76
C ALA A 199 -16.29 -3.00 18.80
N ILE A 200 -16.77 -3.26 20.02
CA ILE A 200 -18.16 -3.56 20.33
C ILE A 200 -18.61 -2.56 21.39
N SER A 201 -19.74 -1.91 21.17
CA SER A 201 -20.26 -0.89 22.07
C SER A 201 -21.77 -0.98 22.24
N LEU A 202 -22.24 -0.69 23.45
CA LEU A 202 -23.64 -0.43 23.74
C LEU A 202 -23.90 1.07 23.55
N VAL A 203 -24.89 1.41 22.72
CA VAL A 203 -25.31 2.79 22.49
C VAL A 203 -26.73 2.96 23.02
N THR A 204 -26.92 3.83 24.02
CA THR A 204 -28.24 4.15 24.58
C THR A 204 -28.60 5.61 24.33
N TYR A 205 -29.81 5.88 23.83
CA TYR A 205 -30.18 7.21 23.37
C TYR A 205 -31.70 7.45 23.30
N THR A 206 -32.09 8.72 23.26
CA THR A 206 -33.44 9.14 22.86
C THR A 206 -33.48 9.38 21.35
N ALA A 207 -32.57 10.22 20.87
CA ALA A 207 -32.27 10.44 19.45
C ALA A 207 -30.75 10.54 19.31
N ARG A 208 -30.20 10.03 18.21
CA ARG A 208 -28.75 10.09 17.91
C ARG A 208 -28.49 10.43 16.45
N ILE A 209 -27.29 10.91 16.16
CA ILE A 209 -26.80 11.09 14.80
C ILE A 209 -26.48 9.69 14.26
N ASP A 210 -27.22 9.26 13.25
CA ASP A 210 -26.97 7.99 12.58
C ASP A 210 -25.94 8.13 11.47
N ALA A 211 -26.06 9.21 10.70
CA ALA A 211 -25.07 9.60 9.72
C ALA A 211 -24.97 11.13 9.65
N ALA A 212 -23.75 11.61 9.46
CA ALA A 212 -23.50 13.00 9.09
C ALA A 212 -22.67 13.02 7.80
N ASN A 213 -23.05 13.89 6.86
CA ASN A 213 -22.23 14.21 5.70
C ASN A 213 -21.67 15.63 5.87
N THR A 214 -20.40 15.75 6.26
CA THR A 214 -19.71 17.03 6.41
C THR A 214 -19.04 17.39 5.09
N ARG A 215 -19.77 18.11 4.25
CA ARG A 215 -19.41 18.39 2.85
C ARG A 215 -18.49 19.59 2.80
N ALA A 216 -17.20 19.34 2.97
CA ALA A 216 -16.14 20.33 2.79
C ALA A 216 -15.92 20.56 1.28
N LEU A 217 -16.56 21.59 0.75
CA LEU A 217 -16.63 21.91 -0.66
C LEU A 217 -15.60 22.98 -1.02
N VAL A 218 -15.03 22.90 -2.22
CA VAL A 218 -14.15 23.92 -2.79
C VAL A 218 -14.56 24.16 -4.24
N SER A 219 -14.71 25.42 -4.65
CA SER A 219 -15.02 25.77 -6.04
C SER A 219 -13.85 25.42 -6.97
N ALA A 220 -14.13 25.28 -8.27
CA ALA A 220 -13.07 24.95 -9.23
C ALA A 220 -11.98 26.03 -9.28
N ALA A 221 -10.76 25.62 -9.64
CA ALA A 221 -9.67 26.55 -9.91
C ALA A 221 -10.03 27.55 -11.04
N PRO A 222 -9.55 28.80 -10.99
CA PRO A 222 -8.58 29.33 -10.02
C PRO A 222 -9.19 29.92 -8.75
N ALA A 223 -10.52 29.96 -8.61
CA ALA A 223 -11.17 30.63 -7.48
C ALA A 223 -10.95 29.90 -6.15
N LEU A 224 -11.08 28.56 -6.14
CA LEU A 224 -10.81 27.70 -4.98
C LEU A 224 -11.49 28.16 -3.68
N SER A 225 -12.71 28.71 -3.77
CA SER A 225 -13.47 29.24 -2.64
C SER A 225 -14.04 28.10 -1.78
N PRO A 226 -13.68 27.99 -0.49
CA PRO A 226 -14.15 26.93 0.38
C PRO A 226 -15.53 27.21 0.98
N SER A 227 -16.34 26.17 1.12
CA SER A 227 -17.63 26.22 1.82
C SER A 227 -17.93 24.92 2.55
N LEU A 228 -18.78 24.98 3.56
CA LEU A 228 -19.20 23.80 4.32
C LEU A 228 -20.72 23.65 4.29
N LYS A 229 -21.17 22.45 3.94
CA LYS A 229 -22.56 22.02 4.12
C LYS A 229 -22.60 20.78 5.01
N VAL A 230 -23.71 20.59 5.72
CA VAL A 230 -23.91 19.40 6.56
C VAL A 230 -25.26 18.78 6.22
N ASP A 231 -25.28 17.47 5.98
CA ASP A 231 -26.49 16.65 5.96
C ASP A 231 -26.52 15.77 7.21
N LEU A 232 -27.70 15.55 7.78
CA LEU A 232 -27.90 14.76 9.00
C LEU A 232 -29.00 13.71 8.82
N VAL A 233 -28.71 12.52 9.32
CA VAL A 233 -29.72 11.46 9.54
C VAL A 233 -29.79 11.20 11.04
N VAL A 234 -31.00 11.22 11.58
CA VAL A 234 -31.28 11.03 13.01
C VAL A 234 -31.96 9.68 13.21
N ALA A 235 -31.42 8.86 14.10
CA ALA A 235 -32.05 7.63 14.56
C ALA A 235 -32.76 7.83 15.91
N GLY A 236 -33.79 7.01 16.19
CA GLY A 236 -34.59 7.07 17.41
C GLY A 236 -35.78 8.01 17.30
N ASP A 237 -36.09 8.72 18.39
CA ASP A 237 -37.22 9.65 18.46
C ASP A 237 -36.83 11.01 17.86
N ALA A 238 -36.87 11.13 16.52
CA ALA A 238 -36.55 12.38 15.83
C ALA A 238 -37.42 13.57 16.30
N SER A 239 -38.63 13.30 16.81
CA SER A 239 -39.51 14.34 17.37
C SER A 239 -38.99 14.95 18.67
N ALA A 240 -37.99 14.34 19.32
CA ALA A 240 -37.30 14.90 20.48
C ALA A 240 -36.24 15.96 20.11
N VAL A 241 -35.81 15.99 18.84
CA VAL A 241 -34.82 16.95 18.34
C VAL A 241 -35.50 18.28 18.03
N ARG A 242 -34.98 19.37 18.59
CA ARG A 242 -35.43 20.75 18.37
C ARG A 242 -34.46 21.53 17.47
N GLY A 243 -33.18 21.16 17.50
CA GLY A 243 -32.13 21.84 16.74
C GLY A 243 -30.83 21.06 16.68
N ALA A 244 -29.82 21.66 16.07
CA ALA A 244 -28.43 21.22 16.15
C ALA A 244 -27.50 22.43 16.37
N ASN A 245 -26.44 22.25 17.16
CA ASN A 245 -25.31 23.16 17.21
C ASN A 245 -24.19 22.60 16.34
N ILE A 246 -23.72 23.39 15.38
CA ILE A 246 -22.64 22.98 14.47
C ILE A 246 -21.47 23.93 14.68
N VAL A 247 -20.30 23.37 14.95
CA VAL A 247 -19.07 24.11 15.21
C VAL A 247 -17.99 23.65 14.25
N LEU A 248 -17.42 24.57 13.48
CA LEU A 248 -16.17 24.36 12.76
C LEU A 248 -15.04 24.96 13.58
N GLY A 249 -14.07 24.13 13.95
CA GLY A 249 -12.89 24.55 14.69
C GLY A 249 -11.61 23.96 14.12
N ARG A 250 -10.47 24.53 14.51
CA ARG A 250 -9.16 23.93 14.28
C ARG A 250 -8.93 22.75 15.23
N LEU A 251 -7.91 21.95 14.94
CA LEU A 251 -7.53 20.82 15.80
C LEU A 251 -7.05 21.23 17.20
N ASP A 252 -6.62 22.48 17.40
CA ASP A 252 -6.25 23.04 18.70
C ASP A 252 -7.46 23.46 19.56
N GLY A 253 -8.69 23.31 19.04
CA GLY A 253 -9.93 23.70 19.70
C GLY A 253 -10.39 25.13 19.41
N SER A 254 -9.64 25.93 18.65
CA SER A 254 -10.07 27.28 18.28
C SER A 254 -11.28 27.27 17.33
N VAL A 255 -12.36 27.94 17.71
CA VAL A 255 -13.60 28.01 16.92
C VAL A 255 -13.45 29.02 15.78
N ILE A 256 -13.79 28.59 14.56
CA ILE A 256 -13.83 29.43 13.36
C ILE A 256 -15.25 29.95 13.14
N ARG A 257 -16.24 29.07 13.28
CA ARG A 257 -17.65 29.39 13.10
C ARG A 257 -18.53 28.43 13.90
N GLU A 258 -19.61 28.96 14.44
CA GLU A 258 -20.63 28.22 15.19
C GLU A 258 -22.02 28.71 14.76
N GLU A 259 -22.96 27.78 14.60
CA GLU A 259 -24.36 28.10 14.33
C GLU A 259 -25.30 27.09 14.99
N LYS A 260 -26.32 27.60 15.66
CA LYS A 260 -27.45 26.81 16.15
C LYS A 260 -28.60 26.90 15.13
N VAL A 261 -29.04 25.74 14.64
CA VAL A 261 -30.12 25.63 13.65
C VAL A 261 -31.31 24.91 14.24
N SER A 262 -32.52 25.34 13.90
CA SER A 262 -33.75 24.64 14.31
C SER A 262 -34.03 23.47 13.36
N LEU A 263 -34.30 22.30 13.91
CA LEU A 263 -34.60 21.08 13.16
C LEU A 263 -36.05 20.68 13.48
N GLY A 264 -36.91 20.63 12.47
CA GLY A 264 -38.36 20.41 12.62
C GLY A 264 -38.77 18.97 12.96
N GLY A 265 -37.95 18.23 13.71
CA GLY A 265 -38.21 16.83 14.08
C GLY A 265 -38.13 15.82 12.92
N ALA A 266 -37.51 16.19 11.80
CA ALA A 266 -37.32 15.30 10.64
C ALA A 266 -36.18 14.30 10.87
N ALA A 267 -36.33 13.07 10.38
CA ALA A 267 -35.32 12.02 10.51
C ALA A 267 -34.17 12.14 9.50
N SER A 268 -34.36 12.85 8.39
CA SER A 268 -33.33 13.08 7.37
C SER A 268 -33.40 14.53 6.91
N LEU A 269 -32.29 15.25 7.02
CA LEU A 269 -32.18 16.66 6.71
C LEU A 269 -30.95 16.89 5.81
N LYS A 270 -31.13 17.70 4.78
CA LYS A 270 -30.05 18.12 3.87
C LYS A 270 -29.74 19.59 4.05
N ASP A 271 -28.49 19.96 3.80
CA ASP A 271 -28.01 21.33 3.84
C ASP A 271 -28.46 22.07 5.12
N VAL A 272 -28.33 21.42 6.30
CA VAL A 272 -28.75 22.04 7.57
C VAL A 272 -27.99 23.34 7.87
N ILE A 273 -26.79 23.47 7.30
CA ILE A 273 -26.05 24.72 7.16
C ILE A 273 -25.50 24.86 5.74
N GLY A 274 -25.22 26.10 5.34
CA GLY A 274 -24.47 26.44 4.14
C GLY A 274 -23.55 27.63 4.43
N TRP A 275 -22.29 27.35 4.76
CA TRP A 275 -21.32 28.37 5.14
C TRP A 275 -20.36 28.67 4.01
N ASP A 276 -20.30 29.93 3.59
CA ASP A 276 -19.14 30.48 2.90
C ASP A 276 -18.01 30.70 3.90
N LEU A 277 -16.81 30.21 3.57
CA LEU A 277 -15.62 30.22 4.42
C LEU A 277 -14.43 30.88 3.72
N GLU A 278 -14.66 31.66 2.66
CA GLU A 278 -13.60 32.41 1.98
C GLU A 278 -12.78 33.27 2.96
N GLY A 279 -11.46 33.11 2.92
CA GLY A 279 -10.52 33.78 3.82
C GLY A 279 -10.62 33.37 5.29
N LYS A 280 -11.41 32.34 5.65
CA LYS A 280 -11.56 31.81 7.01
C LYS A 280 -10.86 30.47 7.22
N VAL A 281 -10.71 29.68 6.15
CA VAL A 281 -10.02 28.39 6.15
C VAL A 281 -8.98 28.33 5.03
N GLU A 282 -7.92 27.59 5.29
CA GLU A 282 -6.92 27.16 4.31
C GLU A 282 -7.28 25.79 3.71
N LEU A 283 -6.82 25.56 2.49
CA LEU A 283 -7.01 24.30 1.78
C LEU A 283 -6.06 23.21 2.30
N TRP A 284 -6.50 21.97 2.23
CA TRP A 284 -5.66 20.80 2.41
C TRP A 284 -4.89 20.50 1.12
N TRP A 285 -3.60 20.22 1.25
CA TRP A 285 -2.74 19.84 0.14
C TRP A 285 -2.06 18.49 0.38
N PRO A 286 -1.87 17.68 -0.66
CA PRO A 286 -1.03 16.50 -0.59
C PRO A 286 0.44 16.88 -0.37
N VAL A 287 1.21 15.92 0.13
CA VAL A 287 2.64 16.07 0.44
C VAL A 287 3.40 16.62 -0.77
N GLY A 288 4.24 17.63 -0.52
CA GLY A 288 5.04 18.31 -1.54
C GLY A 288 4.37 19.51 -2.22
N TYR A 289 3.07 19.75 -2.00
CA TYR A 289 2.32 20.82 -2.69
C TYR A 289 1.70 21.87 -1.77
N GLY A 290 1.78 21.71 -0.45
CA GLY A 290 1.30 22.69 0.53
C GLY A 290 1.15 22.08 1.92
N SER A 291 0.42 22.78 2.79
CA SER A 291 0.09 22.30 4.15
C SER A 291 -1.10 21.35 4.14
N GLN A 292 -1.08 20.38 5.06
CA GLN A 292 -2.15 19.42 5.29
C GLN A 292 -3.16 19.98 6.29
N THR A 293 -3.73 21.17 6.02
CA THR A 293 -4.58 21.86 7.01
C THR A 293 -5.91 21.12 7.21
N LEU A 294 -6.20 20.75 8.46
CA LEU A 294 -7.36 19.96 8.88
C LEU A 294 -8.19 20.70 9.93
N TYR A 295 -9.49 20.43 9.93
CA TYR A 295 -10.47 21.03 10.83
C TYR A 295 -11.38 19.98 11.44
N ASN A 296 -11.99 20.30 12.57
CA ASN A 296 -13.05 19.52 13.19
C ASN A 296 -14.40 20.18 12.93
N VAL A 297 -15.35 19.41 12.43
CA VAL A 297 -16.77 19.75 12.40
C VAL A 297 -17.45 18.96 13.52
N GLU A 298 -17.81 19.64 14.58
CA GLU A 298 -18.60 19.09 15.68
C GLU A 298 -20.08 19.40 15.46
N ILE A 299 -20.91 18.37 15.58
CA ILE A 299 -22.35 18.45 15.41
C ILE A 299 -22.99 17.91 16.69
N SER A 300 -23.72 18.76 17.41
CA SER A 300 -24.46 18.40 18.60
C SER A 300 -25.96 18.53 18.37
N LEU A 301 -26.72 17.43 18.47
CA LEU A 301 -28.18 17.48 18.43
C LEU A 301 -28.72 18.11 19.72
N LEU A 302 -29.70 19.01 19.60
CA LEU A 302 -30.29 19.75 20.71
C LEU A 302 -31.76 19.36 20.90
N GLY A 303 -32.13 19.06 22.14
CA GLY A 303 -33.50 18.80 22.57
C GLY A 303 -34.15 20.02 23.24
N GLU A 304 -35.18 19.77 24.05
CA GLU A 304 -35.83 20.83 24.83
C GLU A 304 -34.87 21.52 25.79
N GLY A 305 -35.01 22.85 25.92
CA GLY A 305 -34.13 23.67 26.76
C GLY A 305 -32.66 23.63 26.33
N GLU A 306 -32.37 23.36 25.04
CA GLU A 306 -31.02 23.19 24.48
C GLU A 306 -30.21 22.03 25.08
N ALA A 307 -30.86 21.04 25.69
CA ALA A 307 -30.16 19.87 26.21
C ALA A 307 -29.54 19.08 25.05
N VAL A 308 -28.22 18.84 25.09
CA VAL A 308 -27.54 18.01 24.10
C VAL A 308 -28.09 16.58 24.14
N LEU A 309 -28.44 16.05 22.97
CA LEU A 309 -29.01 14.71 22.75
C LEU A 309 -28.00 13.73 22.15
N ASP A 310 -27.03 14.21 21.40
CA ASP A 310 -25.90 13.42 20.87
C ASP A 310 -24.87 14.39 20.30
N THR A 311 -23.61 13.98 20.23
CA THR A 311 -22.52 14.76 19.62
C THR A 311 -21.66 13.87 18.75
N LEU A 312 -21.37 14.36 17.54
CA LEU A 312 -20.49 13.72 16.58
C LEU A 312 -19.43 14.71 16.10
N THR A 313 -18.17 14.30 16.10
CA THR A 313 -17.09 15.08 15.51
C THR A 313 -16.56 14.38 14.25
N ARG A 314 -16.33 15.16 13.19
CA ARG A 314 -15.70 14.69 11.95
C ARG A 314 -14.53 15.60 11.60
N ARG A 315 -13.41 14.98 11.25
CA ARG A 315 -12.25 15.68 10.71
C ARG A 315 -12.44 15.89 9.21
N VAL A 316 -12.17 17.10 8.73
CA VAL A 316 -12.31 17.48 7.31
C VAL A 316 -11.11 18.29 6.84
N GLY A 317 -10.83 18.20 5.54
CA GLY A 317 -9.92 19.09 4.82
C GLY A 317 -10.60 19.64 3.57
N PHE A 318 -10.38 20.91 3.26
CA PHE A 318 -10.99 21.57 2.10
C PHE A 318 -10.08 21.39 0.89
N ARG A 319 -10.48 20.61 -0.12
CA ARG A 319 -9.74 20.45 -1.37
C ARG A 319 -10.65 20.06 -2.53
N THR A 320 -10.23 20.29 -3.77
CA THR A 320 -10.77 19.60 -4.95
C THR A 320 -9.90 18.40 -5.32
N VAL A 321 -10.51 17.33 -5.84
CA VAL A 321 -9.78 16.20 -6.43
C VAL A 321 -10.48 15.76 -7.71
N SER A 322 -9.72 15.43 -8.74
CA SER A 322 -10.25 14.97 -10.01
C SER A 322 -9.30 13.99 -10.69
N LEU A 323 -9.88 12.96 -11.30
CA LEU A 323 -9.18 12.07 -12.22
C LEU A 323 -9.38 12.60 -13.65
N ILE A 324 -8.32 13.10 -14.26
CA ILE A 324 -8.34 13.69 -15.60
C ILE A 324 -8.01 12.61 -16.63
N GLN A 325 -8.93 12.43 -17.57
CA GLN A 325 -8.81 11.50 -18.70
C GLN A 325 -9.18 12.24 -20.00
N GLU A 326 -8.26 13.06 -20.49
CA GLU A 326 -8.42 13.87 -21.69
C GLU A 326 -7.52 13.37 -22.83
N PRO A 327 -7.88 13.58 -24.11
CA PRO A 327 -7.04 13.17 -25.23
C PRO A 327 -5.62 13.78 -25.16
N LEU A 328 -4.61 12.98 -25.44
CA LEU A 328 -3.23 13.48 -25.61
C LEU A 328 -3.13 14.37 -26.87
N GLU A 329 -2.39 15.47 -26.76
CA GLU A 329 -2.16 16.37 -27.90
C GLU A 329 -1.15 15.76 -28.88
N GLU A 330 -0.07 15.19 -28.35
CA GLU A 330 0.94 14.46 -29.12
C GLU A 330 0.84 12.95 -28.83
N PRO A 331 0.96 12.07 -29.84
CA PRO A 331 1.04 10.64 -29.58
C PRO A 331 2.36 10.30 -28.89
N ASP A 332 2.32 9.31 -28.00
CA ASP A 332 3.53 8.65 -27.52
C ASP A 332 3.81 7.39 -28.36
N ARG A 333 4.68 6.50 -27.85
CA ARG A 333 5.00 5.24 -28.54
C ARG A 333 3.84 4.25 -28.67
N TYR A 334 2.81 4.35 -27.83
CA TYR A 334 1.63 3.50 -27.94
C TYR A 334 0.56 4.11 -28.85
N GLY A 335 0.66 5.41 -29.14
CA GLY A 335 -0.20 6.13 -30.07
C GLY A 335 -0.97 7.27 -29.39
N LYS A 336 -2.08 7.69 -30.02
CA LYS A 336 -3.00 8.63 -29.40
C LYS A 336 -3.91 7.89 -28.42
N GLY A 337 -4.19 8.49 -27.28
CA GLY A 337 -5.02 7.91 -26.23
C GLY A 337 -5.50 9.00 -25.26
N THR A 338 -5.83 8.65 -24.02
CA THR A 338 -6.20 9.63 -23.00
C THR A 338 -5.18 9.66 -21.86
N THR A 339 -5.06 10.79 -21.19
CA THR A 339 -4.36 10.86 -19.91
C THR A 339 -5.05 9.98 -18.87
N PHE A 340 -4.33 9.69 -17.78
CA PHE A 340 -4.88 9.18 -16.54
C PHE A 340 -4.08 9.83 -15.41
N LEU A 341 -4.51 11.00 -14.95
CA LEU A 341 -3.74 11.80 -13.99
C LEU A 341 -4.63 12.41 -12.92
N PHE A 342 -4.04 12.73 -11.77
CA PHE A 342 -4.75 13.37 -10.66
C PHE A 342 -4.51 14.88 -10.67
N GLU A 343 -5.59 15.63 -10.45
CA GLU A 343 -5.56 17.07 -10.25
C GLU A 343 -6.14 17.39 -8.87
N VAL A 344 -5.37 18.11 -8.04
CA VAL A 344 -5.79 18.54 -6.71
C VAL A 344 -5.64 20.06 -6.62
N ASN A 345 -6.72 20.75 -6.24
CA ASN A 345 -6.76 22.22 -6.16
C ASN A 345 -6.30 22.92 -7.46
N GLY A 346 -6.59 22.30 -8.62
CA GLY A 346 -6.19 22.80 -9.95
C GLY A 346 -4.74 22.50 -10.35
N VAL A 347 -3.99 21.75 -9.55
CA VAL A 347 -2.61 21.33 -9.85
C VAL A 347 -2.61 19.88 -10.31
N ARG A 348 -2.18 19.64 -11.57
CA ARG A 348 -1.95 18.30 -12.11
C ARG A 348 -0.66 17.73 -11.54
N MET A 349 -0.68 16.50 -11.06
CA MET A 349 0.44 15.93 -10.32
C MET A 349 0.93 14.63 -10.94
N PHE A 350 2.24 14.42 -10.90
CA PHE A 350 2.79 13.08 -11.06
C PHE A 350 2.60 12.32 -9.76
N ILE A 351 2.06 11.11 -9.85
CA ILE A 351 1.84 10.24 -8.69
C ILE A 351 2.97 9.23 -8.58
N GLY A 352 3.65 9.22 -7.44
CA GLY A 352 4.68 8.24 -7.11
C GLY A 352 4.35 7.61 -5.77
N GLY A 353 4.25 6.28 -5.73
CA GLY A 353 3.70 5.61 -4.55
C GLY A 353 3.92 4.11 -4.54
N SER A 354 3.22 3.41 -3.66
CA SER A 354 3.29 1.96 -3.52
C SER A 354 1.90 1.36 -3.26
N ASN A 355 1.76 0.08 -3.59
CA ASN A 355 0.61 -0.72 -3.20
C ASN A 355 0.77 -1.19 -1.75
N TRP A 356 -0.29 -1.07 -0.97
CA TRP A 356 -0.40 -1.44 0.43
C TRP A 356 -1.22 -2.71 0.58
N ILE A 357 -0.65 -3.65 1.34
CA ILE A 357 -1.33 -4.85 1.85
C ILE A 357 -1.46 -4.73 3.38
N PRO A 358 -2.27 -5.56 4.06
CA PRO A 358 -2.28 -5.56 5.53
C PRO A 358 -0.87 -5.73 6.11
N ALA A 359 -0.48 -4.89 7.06
CA ALA A 359 0.87 -4.90 7.65
C ALA A 359 1.10 -6.02 8.68
N HIS A 360 0.11 -6.89 8.88
CA HIS A 360 0.19 -8.08 9.72
C HIS A 360 -0.92 -9.06 9.33
N ASN A 361 -0.70 -10.38 9.49
CA ASN A 361 -1.77 -11.39 9.28
C ASN A 361 -2.92 -11.33 10.28
N PHE A 362 -2.65 -10.74 11.44
CA PHE A 362 -3.61 -10.53 12.50
C PHE A 362 -3.72 -9.03 12.76
N LEU A 363 -4.84 -8.44 12.38
CA LEU A 363 -5.04 -6.98 12.39
C LEU A 363 -5.01 -6.40 13.81
N THR A 364 -5.40 -7.20 14.81
CA THR A 364 -5.38 -6.84 16.24
C THR A 364 -3.99 -6.79 16.85
N ALA A 365 -2.96 -7.21 16.09
CA ALA A 365 -1.56 -7.06 16.50
C ALA A 365 -0.97 -5.69 16.14
N LEU A 366 -1.65 -4.89 15.31
CA LEU A 366 -1.19 -3.56 14.91
C LEU A 366 -1.72 -2.48 15.83
N SER A 367 -0.83 -1.59 16.28
CA SER A 367 -1.19 -0.38 17.01
C SER A 367 -1.28 0.84 16.09
N ALA A 368 -1.86 1.94 16.60
CA ALA A 368 -1.84 3.24 15.92
C ALA A 368 -0.42 3.72 15.58
N ASP A 369 0.54 3.45 16.47
CA ASP A 369 1.94 3.81 16.27
C ASP A 369 2.60 3.00 15.15
N ASP A 370 2.19 1.74 14.96
CA ASP A 370 2.65 0.89 13.85
C ASP A 370 2.12 1.41 12.51
N TYR A 371 0.84 1.82 12.42
CA TYR A 371 0.33 2.47 11.21
C TYR A 371 1.06 3.79 10.93
N ARG A 372 1.26 4.63 11.95
CA ARG A 372 1.96 5.91 11.78
C ARG A 372 3.37 5.70 11.30
N ALA A 373 4.04 4.70 11.85
CA ALA A 373 5.37 4.29 11.48
C ALA A 373 5.52 3.92 10.00
N TRP A 374 4.63 3.07 9.51
CA TRP A 374 4.61 2.63 8.12
C TRP A 374 4.30 3.77 7.16
N LEU A 375 3.27 4.56 7.44
CA LEU A 375 2.87 5.68 6.59
C LEU A 375 3.89 6.84 6.62
N THR A 376 4.56 7.05 7.75
CA THR A 376 5.68 7.98 7.86
C THR A 376 6.84 7.51 6.98
N LEU A 377 7.17 6.21 6.99
CA LEU A 377 8.20 5.67 6.10
C LEU A 377 7.84 5.93 4.63
N LEU A 378 6.59 5.68 4.22
CA LEU A 378 6.09 5.95 2.87
C LEU A 378 6.27 7.43 2.49
N ARG A 379 5.78 8.36 3.33
CA ARG A 379 5.93 9.81 3.13
C ARG A 379 7.39 10.23 3.02
N ASP A 380 8.23 9.76 3.93
CA ASP A 380 9.66 10.09 3.96
C ASP A 380 10.40 9.55 2.72
N GLY A 381 9.83 8.54 2.06
CA GLY A 381 10.25 8.03 0.76
C GLY A 381 9.78 8.88 -0.43
N ASN A 382 9.35 10.12 -0.20
CA ASN A 382 8.81 11.05 -1.21
C ASN A 382 7.60 10.52 -1.98
N GLN A 383 6.87 9.56 -1.40
CA GLN A 383 5.67 9.01 -2.01
C GLN A 383 4.45 9.85 -1.64
N ASN A 384 3.61 10.16 -2.64
CA ASN A 384 2.43 11.02 -2.49
C ASN A 384 1.09 10.28 -2.62
N MET A 385 1.11 8.98 -2.92
CA MET A 385 -0.06 8.13 -2.93
C MET A 385 0.24 6.73 -2.40
N VAL A 386 -0.74 6.12 -1.74
CA VAL A 386 -0.78 4.72 -1.37
C VAL A 386 -2.04 4.07 -1.93
N ARG A 387 -1.91 2.91 -2.59
CA ARG A 387 -3.06 2.13 -3.08
C ARG A 387 -3.36 0.99 -2.12
N LEU A 388 -4.51 1.01 -1.45
CA LEU A 388 -4.98 -0.13 -0.66
C LEU A 388 -5.54 -1.17 -1.59
N TRP A 389 -4.79 -2.26 -1.75
CA TRP A 389 -5.09 -3.34 -2.66
C TRP A 389 -6.29 -4.18 -2.21
N GLY A 390 -7.15 -4.57 -3.17
CA GLY A 390 -8.47 -5.15 -2.92
C GLY A 390 -8.56 -6.56 -2.32
N GLY A 391 -7.47 -7.27 -2.01
CA GLY A 391 -7.60 -8.55 -1.28
C GLY A 391 -7.21 -8.46 0.19
N GLY A 392 -6.91 -7.26 0.67
CA GLY A 392 -6.66 -6.96 2.08
C GLY A 392 -7.95 -6.67 2.84
N VAL A 393 -7.96 -5.52 3.54
CA VAL A 393 -9.11 -5.00 4.29
C VAL A 393 -9.27 -3.51 4.04
N TYR A 394 -10.46 -2.97 4.29
CA TYR A 394 -10.56 -1.53 4.55
C TYR A 394 -9.86 -1.25 5.88
N GLU A 395 -8.81 -0.45 5.89
CA GLU A 395 -8.02 -0.21 7.09
C GLU A 395 -8.84 0.48 8.20
N PRO A 396 -8.38 0.47 9.47
CA PRO A 396 -9.04 1.21 10.53
C PRO A 396 -8.92 2.72 10.30
N ASP A 397 -9.81 3.50 10.91
CA ASP A 397 -9.88 4.97 10.72
C ASP A 397 -8.53 5.67 10.96
N VAL A 398 -7.73 5.16 11.91
CA VAL A 398 -6.39 5.67 12.20
C VAL A 398 -5.46 5.69 10.99
N PHE A 399 -5.58 4.73 10.06
CA PHE A 399 -4.81 4.73 8.82
C PHE A 399 -5.11 5.97 7.97
N TYR A 400 -6.40 6.27 7.76
CA TYR A 400 -6.83 7.38 6.92
C TYR A 400 -6.61 8.72 7.61
N ASP A 401 -6.79 8.78 8.94
CA ASP A 401 -6.43 9.96 9.75
C ASP A 401 -4.94 10.30 9.60
N ILE A 402 -4.06 9.29 9.61
CA ILE A 402 -2.63 9.50 9.40
C ILE A 402 -2.36 9.93 7.96
N CYS A 403 -3.00 9.32 6.96
CA CYS A 403 -2.85 9.76 5.56
C CYS A 403 -3.28 11.23 5.38
N ASP A 404 -4.37 11.66 6.02
CA ASP A 404 -4.82 13.05 6.03
C ASP A 404 -3.76 13.98 6.65
N GLU A 405 -3.19 13.59 7.79
CA GLU A 405 -2.15 14.37 8.50
C GLU A 405 -0.83 14.44 7.71
N LEU A 406 -0.46 13.36 7.03
CA LEU A 406 0.80 13.26 6.29
C LEU A 406 0.69 13.79 4.85
N GLY A 407 -0.52 14.01 4.34
CA GLY A 407 -0.74 14.47 2.96
C GLY A 407 -0.60 13.35 1.92
N VAL A 408 -0.75 12.09 2.32
CA VAL A 408 -0.63 10.94 1.41
C VAL A 408 -2.01 10.67 0.81
N LEU A 409 -2.12 10.75 -0.51
CA LEU A 409 -3.36 10.40 -1.22
C LEU A 409 -3.63 8.91 -1.12
N VAL A 410 -4.90 8.53 -1.07
CA VAL A 410 -5.34 7.15 -0.95
C VAL A 410 -6.13 6.72 -2.18
N TRP A 411 -5.64 5.69 -2.87
CA TRP A 411 -6.42 4.91 -3.82
C TRP A 411 -7.03 3.73 -3.06
N GLN A 412 -8.36 3.71 -2.92
CA GLN A 412 -9.07 2.69 -2.16
C GLN A 412 -9.74 1.67 -3.09
N ASP A 413 -9.20 0.45 -3.19
CA ASP A 413 -9.95 -0.65 -3.78
C ASP A 413 -11.08 -1.11 -2.84
N PHE A 414 -12.23 -1.52 -3.37
CA PHE A 414 -13.15 -2.39 -2.63
C PHE A 414 -12.53 -3.79 -2.50
N GLN A 415 -12.92 -4.55 -1.46
CA GLN A 415 -12.19 -5.77 -1.07
C GLN A 415 -12.52 -6.99 -1.96
N PHE A 416 -12.18 -6.87 -3.25
CA PHE A 416 -12.29 -7.87 -4.31
C PHE A 416 -10.95 -7.98 -5.05
N ALA A 417 -10.39 -9.20 -5.11
CA ALA A 417 -9.12 -9.43 -5.81
C ALA A 417 -9.01 -10.79 -6.50
N CYS A 418 -8.50 -10.76 -7.74
CA CYS A 418 -8.02 -11.91 -8.53
C CYS A 418 -8.99 -13.11 -8.54
N GLY A 419 -10.28 -12.86 -8.72
CA GLY A 419 -11.30 -13.91 -8.70
C GLY A 419 -12.62 -13.52 -9.35
N VAL A 420 -13.35 -14.53 -9.84
CA VAL A 420 -14.71 -14.39 -10.35
C VAL A 420 -15.65 -14.45 -9.14
N TYR A 421 -16.07 -13.30 -8.63
CA TYR A 421 -17.01 -13.25 -7.51
C TYR A 421 -18.45 -13.60 -7.95
N PRO A 422 -19.25 -14.21 -7.07
CA PRO A 422 -20.66 -14.42 -7.33
C PRO A 422 -21.42 -13.10 -7.34
N ALA A 423 -22.66 -13.12 -7.87
CA ALA A 423 -23.55 -11.97 -7.85
C ALA A 423 -25.03 -12.39 -7.82
N TYR A 424 -25.36 -13.46 -7.07
CA TYR A 424 -26.75 -13.74 -6.74
C TYR A 424 -27.28 -12.67 -5.77
N ASP A 425 -28.60 -12.45 -5.77
CA ASP A 425 -29.23 -11.27 -5.14
C ASP A 425 -28.80 -11.05 -3.68
N SER A 426 -28.74 -12.09 -2.84
CA SER A 426 -28.34 -11.94 -1.44
C SER A 426 -26.86 -11.55 -1.28
N PHE A 427 -25.97 -12.00 -2.17
CA PHE A 427 -24.58 -11.56 -2.20
C PHE A 427 -24.48 -10.08 -2.59
N VAL A 428 -25.20 -9.68 -3.64
CA VAL A 428 -25.23 -8.28 -4.11
C VAL A 428 -25.76 -7.34 -3.01
N GLN A 429 -26.80 -7.75 -2.29
CA GLN A 429 -27.35 -6.97 -1.16
C GLN A 429 -26.36 -6.84 0.00
N SER A 430 -25.70 -7.95 0.39
CA SER A 430 -24.69 -7.92 1.45
C SER A 430 -23.51 -7.02 1.07
N VAL A 431 -23.01 -7.13 -0.17
CA VAL A 431 -21.92 -6.32 -0.69
C VAL A 431 -22.33 -4.84 -0.83
N ARG A 432 -23.54 -4.54 -1.31
CA ARG A 432 -24.01 -3.16 -1.38
C ARG A 432 -23.97 -2.49 0.00
N ALA A 433 -24.43 -3.19 1.04
CA ALA A 433 -24.39 -2.67 2.40
C ALA A 433 -22.94 -2.48 2.91
N GLU A 434 -22.03 -3.40 2.60
CA GLU A 434 -20.58 -3.24 2.87
C GLU A 434 -20.02 -1.98 2.21
N VAL A 435 -20.34 -1.73 0.94
CA VAL A 435 -19.87 -0.57 0.19
C VAL A 435 -20.49 0.72 0.75
N GLU A 436 -21.77 0.73 1.10
CA GLU A 436 -22.42 1.88 1.74
C GLU A 436 -21.80 2.22 3.10
N ASP A 437 -21.55 1.21 3.95
CA ASP A 437 -20.91 1.39 5.26
C ASP A 437 -19.54 2.05 5.09
N ASN A 438 -18.70 1.51 4.20
CA ASN A 438 -17.33 1.98 4.04
C ASN A 438 -17.22 3.31 3.27
N VAL A 439 -18.05 3.56 2.25
CA VAL A 439 -18.07 4.86 1.57
C VAL A 439 -18.50 5.97 2.53
N LYS A 440 -19.55 5.75 3.33
CA LYS A 440 -20.01 6.73 4.33
C LYS A 440 -18.95 6.99 5.41
N ARG A 441 -18.23 5.94 5.83
CA ARG A 441 -17.11 6.04 6.78
C ARG A 441 -15.95 6.85 6.19
N LEU A 442 -15.58 6.61 4.93
CA LEU A 442 -14.33 7.12 4.37
C LEU A 442 -14.43 8.47 3.64
N ARG A 443 -15.60 8.83 3.09
CA ARG A 443 -15.78 9.99 2.20
C ARG A 443 -15.35 11.36 2.74
N HIS A 444 -15.23 11.51 4.06
CA HIS A 444 -14.86 12.80 4.67
C HIS A 444 -13.34 13.01 4.76
N HIS A 445 -12.54 11.95 4.56
CA HIS A 445 -11.09 12.02 4.60
C HIS A 445 -10.56 12.73 3.34
N PRO A 446 -9.87 13.88 3.45
CA PRO A 446 -9.28 14.56 2.30
C PRO A 446 -8.21 13.74 1.58
N SER A 447 -7.63 12.70 2.21
CA SER A 447 -6.68 11.80 1.56
C SER A 447 -7.31 10.91 0.47
N ILE A 448 -8.58 10.50 0.60
CA ILE A 448 -9.24 9.58 -0.36
C ILE A 448 -9.31 10.21 -1.75
N ALA A 449 -8.48 9.78 -2.68
CA ALA A 449 -8.37 10.35 -4.03
C ALA A 449 -9.27 9.64 -5.04
N ILE A 450 -9.52 8.35 -4.84
CA ILE A 450 -10.28 7.51 -5.76
C ILE A 450 -10.81 6.26 -5.04
N PHE A 451 -12.01 5.82 -5.41
CA PHE A 451 -12.50 4.47 -5.12
C PHE A 451 -12.34 3.59 -6.36
N CYS A 452 -11.86 2.36 -6.18
CA CYS A 452 -11.65 1.39 -7.25
C CYS A 452 -12.44 0.11 -7.03
N GLY A 453 -13.05 -0.44 -8.07
CA GLY A 453 -13.98 -1.56 -7.95
C GLY A 453 -13.36 -2.87 -7.45
N ASN A 454 -12.16 -3.21 -7.93
CA ASN A 454 -11.46 -4.45 -7.62
C ASN A 454 -9.99 -4.39 -8.09
N ASN A 455 -9.22 -5.37 -7.64
CA ASN A 455 -7.94 -5.74 -8.23
C ASN A 455 -8.11 -6.91 -9.21
N GLU A 456 -7.69 -6.74 -10.47
CA GLU A 456 -7.61 -7.79 -11.50
C GLU A 456 -8.87 -8.69 -11.54
N GLY A 457 -10.06 -8.08 -11.67
CA GLY A 457 -11.33 -8.78 -11.84
C GLY A 457 -11.40 -9.66 -13.09
N ALA A 458 -12.54 -10.26 -13.38
CA ALA A 458 -12.72 -11.14 -14.55
C ALA A 458 -13.57 -10.47 -15.67
N SER A 459 -13.92 -11.14 -16.80
CA SER A 459 -14.80 -10.66 -17.92
C SER A 459 -15.65 -11.76 -18.61
N SER A 460 -16.66 -11.39 -19.44
CA SER A 460 -17.84 -12.22 -19.79
C SER A 460 -18.67 -12.01 -21.10
N SER A 461 -18.81 -13.11 -21.87
CA SER A 461 -19.79 -13.74 -22.83
C SER A 461 -20.49 -13.06 -24.00
N SER A 462 -20.38 -13.74 -25.18
CA SER A 462 -21.52 -14.27 -25.97
C SER A 462 -21.07 -15.21 -27.13
N PRO A 463 -21.95 -16.05 -27.72
CA PRO A 463 -21.61 -17.36 -28.31
C PRO A 463 -21.50 -17.42 -29.86
N HIS A 464 -21.10 -16.35 -30.55
CA HIS A 464 -20.96 -16.37 -32.03
C HIS A 464 -19.50 -16.32 -32.49
N ALA A 465 -18.73 -17.33 -32.07
CA ALA A 465 -17.39 -17.62 -32.54
C ALA A 465 -17.42 -18.25 -33.95
N SER A 466 -17.72 -17.43 -34.96
CA SER A 466 -17.44 -17.77 -36.36
C SER A 466 -17.77 -16.55 -37.21
N LEU A 467 -16.76 -15.74 -37.59
CA LEU A 467 -16.67 -14.96 -38.85
C LEU A 467 -15.76 -13.72 -38.78
N CYS A 468 -15.25 -13.29 -37.62
CA CYS A 468 -14.28 -12.16 -37.53
C CYS A 468 -13.04 -12.56 -36.72
N ALA A 469 -11.94 -12.88 -37.42
CA ALA A 469 -10.82 -13.63 -36.86
C ALA A 469 -9.72 -12.83 -36.10
N HIS A 470 -9.90 -11.57 -35.70
CA HIS A 470 -8.73 -10.76 -35.25
C HIS A 470 -8.91 -9.82 -34.05
N VAL A 471 -9.86 -10.04 -33.13
CA VAL A 471 -9.87 -9.30 -31.84
C VAL A 471 -10.23 -10.25 -30.69
N ARG A 472 -9.29 -10.47 -29.76
CA ARG A 472 -9.48 -11.25 -28.52
C ARG A 472 -9.76 -10.28 -27.34
N PRO A 473 -10.67 -10.57 -26.39
CA PRO A 473 -10.99 -9.69 -25.25
C PRO A 473 -10.34 -10.12 -23.91
N ASP A 474 -9.90 -9.22 -23.01
CA ASP A 474 -9.58 -9.61 -21.60
C ASP A 474 -9.48 -8.58 -20.48
N TYR A 475 -10.16 -8.95 -19.39
CA TYR A 475 -9.64 -8.78 -18.04
C TYR A 475 -8.51 -9.81 -17.82
N GLN A 476 -7.34 -9.34 -17.37
CA GLN A 476 -6.02 -9.99 -17.39
C GLN A 476 -5.95 -11.48 -16.99
N MET A 477 -6.90 -11.98 -16.19
CA MET A 477 -6.92 -13.37 -15.72
C MET A 477 -7.83 -14.31 -16.54
N VAL A 478 -8.77 -13.78 -17.34
CA VAL A 478 -9.73 -14.62 -18.09
C VAL A 478 -9.15 -15.15 -19.40
N LEU A 479 -8.32 -14.39 -20.13
CA LEU A 479 -7.68 -14.92 -21.34
C LEU A 479 -6.68 -16.04 -21.04
N GLN A 480 -6.07 -16.06 -19.85
CA GLN A 480 -5.17 -17.13 -19.47
C GLN A 480 -5.88 -18.49 -19.45
N TRP A 481 -7.19 -18.53 -19.22
CA TRP A 481 -7.89 -19.77 -18.88
C TRP A 481 -8.97 -20.22 -19.86
N GLY A 482 -9.45 -19.34 -20.75
CA GLY A 482 -10.49 -19.66 -21.76
C GLY A 482 -11.84 -20.14 -21.18
N GLY A 483 -12.90 -20.21 -22.00
CA GLY A 483 -14.16 -20.87 -21.62
C GLY A 483 -14.99 -20.21 -20.51
N ILE A 484 -14.89 -18.90 -20.32
CA ILE A 484 -15.81 -18.14 -19.46
C ILE A 484 -16.81 -17.42 -20.36
N ASP A 485 -18.07 -17.87 -20.26
CA ASP A 485 -19.19 -17.16 -20.81
C ASP A 485 -19.54 -15.98 -19.88
N ALA A 486 -20.35 -16.04 -18.84
CA ALA A 486 -20.76 -14.81 -18.12
C ALA A 486 -19.97 -14.47 -16.82
N LEU A 487 -20.03 -13.19 -16.40
CA LEU A 487 -19.43 -12.64 -15.19
C LEU A 487 -20.57 -12.13 -14.35
N PRO A 488 -20.85 -12.82 -13.25
CA PRO A 488 -21.77 -12.30 -12.26
C PRO A 488 -21.26 -10.97 -11.69
N ALA A 489 -19.99 -10.88 -11.29
CA ALA A 489 -19.46 -9.72 -10.54
C ALA A 489 -19.48 -8.37 -11.27
N ARG A 490 -19.74 -8.30 -12.59
CA ARG A 490 -19.80 -7.02 -13.32
C ARG A 490 -20.84 -6.06 -12.73
N VAL A 491 -21.99 -6.59 -12.31
CA VAL A 491 -23.05 -5.80 -11.68
C VAL A 491 -22.52 -5.05 -10.45
N LEU A 492 -21.55 -5.62 -9.74
CA LEU A 492 -20.92 -4.99 -8.59
C LEU A 492 -20.08 -3.79 -9.04
N TYR A 493 -19.14 -4.02 -9.96
CA TYR A 493 -18.12 -3.04 -10.34
C TYR A 493 -18.61 -1.94 -11.30
N GLU A 494 -19.64 -2.19 -12.10
CA GLU A 494 -20.11 -1.24 -13.12
C GLU A 494 -21.45 -0.59 -12.76
N GLU A 495 -22.20 -1.18 -11.83
CA GLU A 495 -23.54 -0.68 -11.47
C GLU A 495 -23.62 -0.34 -9.99
N VAL A 496 -23.39 -1.30 -9.08
CA VAL A 496 -23.62 -1.11 -7.63
C VAL A 496 -22.61 -0.13 -7.03
N PHE A 497 -21.31 -0.37 -7.20
CA PHE A 497 -20.26 0.42 -6.56
C PHE A 497 -20.23 1.87 -7.05
N PRO A 498 -20.23 2.17 -8.37
CA PRO A 498 -20.29 3.55 -8.83
C PRO A 498 -21.58 4.25 -8.40
N ALA A 499 -22.72 3.55 -8.35
CA ALA A 499 -23.97 4.14 -7.87
C ALA A 499 -23.88 4.53 -6.39
N VAL A 500 -23.34 3.67 -5.51
CA VAL A 500 -23.17 3.99 -4.09
C VAL A 500 -22.19 5.16 -3.89
N VAL A 501 -21.06 5.16 -4.62
CA VAL A 501 -20.09 6.27 -4.57
C VAL A 501 -20.75 7.58 -5.03
N ALA A 502 -21.47 7.57 -6.15
CA ALA A 502 -22.17 8.76 -6.64
C ALA A 502 -23.29 9.24 -5.70
N GLU A 503 -23.98 8.32 -5.03
CA GLU A 503 -25.05 8.63 -4.08
C GLU A 503 -24.51 9.27 -2.78
N HIS A 504 -23.33 8.88 -2.34
CA HIS A 504 -22.81 9.23 -1.02
C HIS A 504 -21.62 10.20 -1.03
N CYS A 505 -20.95 10.43 -2.15
CA CYS A 505 -19.83 11.36 -2.24
C CYS A 505 -20.24 12.69 -2.87
N ASP A 506 -20.46 13.69 -2.01
CA ASP A 506 -20.68 15.10 -2.39
C ASP A 506 -19.85 15.97 -1.43
N PRO A 507 -18.69 16.52 -1.85
CA PRO A 507 -18.20 16.60 -3.23
C PRO A 507 -17.87 15.23 -3.87
N PRO A 508 -17.97 15.11 -5.21
CA PRO A 508 -17.67 13.87 -5.92
C PRO A 508 -16.23 13.40 -5.69
N ILE A 509 -16.07 12.11 -5.40
CA ILE A 509 -14.78 11.42 -5.39
C ILE A 509 -14.73 10.53 -6.65
N PRO A 510 -13.63 10.55 -7.43
CA PRO A 510 -13.48 9.68 -8.60
C PRO A 510 -13.74 8.21 -8.29
N TYR A 511 -14.36 7.52 -9.26
CA TYR A 511 -14.53 6.08 -9.25
C TYR A 511 -13.83 5.45 -10.46
N HIS A 512 -13.09 4.37 -10.22
CA HIS A 512 -12.49 3.54 -11.25
C HIS A 512 -13.04 2.12 -11.15
N ARG A 513 -13.40 1.51 -12.27
CA ARG A 513 -14.12 0.22 -12.27
C ARG A 513 -13.28 -0.98 -11.84
N GLY A 514 -11.97 -0.96 -12.02
CA GLY A 514 -11.04 -2.01 -11.60
C GLY A 514 -9.63 -1.67 -12.00
N SER A 515 -8.63 -2.19 -11.30
CA SER A 515 -7.20 -1.94 -11.55
C SER A 515 -6.55 -3.27 -11.95
N PRO A 516 -6.01 -3.41 -13.18
CA PRO A 516 -5.92 -2.38 -14.21
C PRO A 516 -7.20 -2.28 -15.05
N TYR A 517 -7.45 -1.11 -15.62
CA TYR A 517 -8.42 -0.97 -16.69
C TYR A 517 -7.94 0.04 -17.74
N GLY A 518 -7.59 -0.49 -18.92
CA GLY A 518 -7.08 0.27 -20.05
C GLY A 518 -8.15 0.90 -20.93
N GLY A 519 -9.07 0.13 -21.55
CA GLY A 519 -9.84 0.75 -22.65
C GLY A 519 -11.02 0.00 -23.27
N LYS A 520 -11.15 0.15 -24.60
CA LYS A 520 -12.35 -0.20 -25.39
C LYS A 520 -12.70 -1.68 -25.25
N GLY A 521 -13.96 -1.96 -24.95
CA GLY A 521 -14.40 -3.32 -24.68
C GLY A 521 -13.91 -3.73 -23.29
N TRP A 522 -13.11 -4.77 -23.23
CA TRP A 522 -12.63 -5.35 -21.97
C TRP A 522 -11.12 -5.41 -21.87
N ASP A 523 -10.34 -4.82 -22.80
CA ASP A 523 -8.88 -4.87 -22.76
C ASP A 523 -8.33 -4.07 -21.58
N THR A 524 -7.93 -4.80 -20.53
CA THR A 524 -7.37 -4.25 -19.30
C THR A 524 -5.88 -3.93 -19.41
N ALA A 525 -5.21 -4.40 -20.48
CA ALA A 525 -3.79 -4.18 -20.70
C ALA A 525 -3.48 -3.08 -21.74
N ASP A 526 -4.50 -2.37 -22.24
CA ASP A 526 -4.35 -1.26 -23.19
C ASP A 526 -3.50 -0.13 -22.57
N PRO A 527 -2.28 0.12 -23.06
CA PRO A 527 -1.39 1.13 -22.48
C PRO A 527 -1.77 2.56 -22.89
N THR A 528 -2.76 2.75 -23.77
CA THR A 528 -3.11 4.06 -24.33
C THR A 528 -4.12 4.84 -23.49
N MET A 529 -4.77 4.20 -22.52
CA MET A 529 -5.77 4.80 -21.62
C MET A 529 -5.75 4.09 -20.26
N GLY A 530 -6.29 4.71 -19.22
CA GLY A 530 -6.41 4.04 -17.92
C GLY A 530 -5.09 3.74 -17.21
N ASP A 531 -5.12 2.77 -16.31
CA ASP A 531 -3.94 2.24 -15.63
C ASP A 531 -3.57 0.83 -16.13
N VAL A 532 -2.32 0.42 -15.92
CA VAL A 532 -1.80 -0.89 -16.32
C VAL A 532 -1.03 -1.57 -15.19
N HIS A 533 -1.11 -2.91 -15.14
CA HIS A 533 -0.26 -3.76 -14.31
C HIS A 533 0.87 -4.35 -15.17
N GLN A 534 2.10 -3.85 -15.00
CA GLN A 534 3.25 -4.30 -15.77
C GLN A 534 3.93 -5.51 -15.13
N TRP A 535 3.36 -6.69 -15.35
CA TRP A 535 3.90 -7.95 -14.86
C TRP A 535 4.78 -8.70 -15.87
N ASN A 536 4.99 -8.21 -17.10
CA ASN A 536 5.75 -8.95 -18.13
C ASN A 536 7.24 -9.13 -17.81
N ILE A 537 7.80 -8.34 -16.90
CA ILE A 537 9.19 -8.48 -16.46
C ILE A 537 9.35 -9.69 -15.52
N TRP A 538 8.52 -9.78 -14.49
CA TRP A 538 8.59 -10.88 -13.52
C TRP A 538 7.72 -12.09 -13.93
N GLY A 539 6.39 -11.91 -13.93
CA GLY A 539 5.44 -13.03 -14.00
C GLY A 539 4.95 -13.39 -15.41
N GLY A 540 4.87 -12.42 -16.31
CA GLY A 540 4.27 -12.56 -17.63
C GLY A 540 5.22 -13.14 -18.67
N LYS A 541 5.76 -12.28 -19.55
CA LYS A 541 6.67 -12.69 -20.64
C LYS A 541 8.11 -12.98 -20.19
N GLU A 542 8.42 -12.79 -18.90
CA GLU A 542 9.75 -13.00 -18.32
C GLU A 542 10.82 -12.15 -19.05
N TRP A 543 10.49 -10.89 -19.34
CA TRP A 543 11.41 -9.96 -20.01
C TRP A 543 12.52 -9.47 -19.05
N PRO A 544 13.72 -9.15 -19.56
CA PRO A 544 14.77 -8.51 -18.77
C PRO A 544 14.28 -7.18 -18.19
N TRP A 545 14.67 -6.82 -16.96
CA TRP A 545 14.20 -5.56 -16.34
C TRP A 545 14.60 -4.31 -17.12
N GLN A 546 15.64 -4.40 -17.96
CA GLN A 546 16.06 -3.32 -18.86
C GLN A 546 14.96 -2.92 -19.87
N GLU A 547 13.89 -3.70 -19.96
CA GLU A 547 12.70 -3.43 -20.78
C GLU A 547 11.65 -2.55 -20.08
N TYR A 548 11.74 -2.26 -18.77
CA TYR A 548 10.80 -1.34 -18.09
C TYR A 548 10.60 0.00 -18.81
N PRO A 549 11.66 0.70 -19.29
CA PRO A 549 11.50 1.98 -20.00
C PRO A 549 10.62 1.89 -21.24
N PHE A 550 10.42 0.68 -21.79
CA PHE A 550 9.68 0.43 -23.02
C PHE A 550 8.27 -0.10 -22.80
N ASN A 551 7.90 -0.39 -21.55
CA ASN A 551 6.71 -1.16 -21.23
C ASN A 551 5.94 -0.54 -20.05
N GLY A 552 5.46 0.68 -20.21
CA GLY A 552 4.59 1.39 -19.26
C GLY A 552 3.15 1.54 -19.77
N GLY A 553 2.48 2.58 -19.28
CA GLY A 553 1.14 3.01 -19.72
C GLY A 553 0.88 4.45 -19.27
N ARG A 554 -0.38 4.89 -19.29
CA ARG A 554 -0.77 6.23 -18.81
C ARG A 554 -0.58 6.37 -17.31
N PHE A 555 -0.79 5.28 -16.59
CA PHE A 555 -0.50 5.14 -15.17
C PHE A 555 -0.10 3.68 -14.91
N VAL A 556 1.00 3.43 -14.21
CA VAL A 556 1.41 2.06 -13.85
C VAL A 556 1.03 1.83 -12.39
N SER A 557 -0.06 1.11 -12.16
CA SER A 557 -0.64 0.88 -10.83
C SER A 557 -0.07 -0.36 -10.13
N GLU A 558 0.55 -1.29 -10.87
CA GLU A 558 1.36 -2.37 -10.31
C GLU A 558 2.53 -2.76 -11.22
N PHE A 559 3.65 -3.10 -10.60
CA PHE A 559 4.81 -3.76 -11.18
C PHE A 559 5.77 -4.12 -10.03
N GLY A 560 6.68 -5.06 -10.23
CA GLY A 560 7.75 -5.30 -9.27
C GLY A 560 8.61 -6.52 -9.57
N ILE A 561 9.68 -6.66 -8.79
CA ILE A 561 10.53 -7.86 -8.71
C ILE A 561 10.75 -8.18 -7.23
N PRO A 562 10.68 -9.46 -6.79
CA PRO A 562 10.86 -9.81 -5.39
C PRO A 562 12.34 -9.80 -4.98
N SER A 563 12.58 -9.67 -3.68
CA SER A 563 13.90 -9.77 -3.06
C SER A 563 13.79 -10.41 -1.67
N PHE A 564 14.92 -10.93 -1.19
CA PHE A 564 15.01 -11.31 0.22
C PHE A 564 14.88 -10.08 1.13
N PRO A 565 14.28 -10.23 2.32
CA PRO A 565 14.29 -9.21 3.35
C PRO A 565 15.68 -9.09 4.02
N ASP A 566 15.80 -8.26 5.05
CA ASP A 566 17.03 -8.19 5.83
C ASP A 566 17.39 -9.56 6.43
N VAL A 567 18.69 -9.84 6.59
CA VAL A 567 19.17 -11.13 7.12
C VAL A 567 18.62 -11.42 8.51
N LYS A 568 18.36 -10.40 9.34
CA LYS A 568 17.73 -10.59 10.66
C LYS A 568 16.27 -11.04 10.56
N THR A 569 15.57 -10.69 9.49
CA THR A 569 14.22 -11.19 9.19
C THR A 569 14.30 -12.66 8.79
N VAL A 570 15.30 -13.02 7.99
CA VAL A 570 15.56 -14.43 7.63
C VAL A 570 15.89 -15.27 8.87
N ASP A 571 16.79 -14.78 9.72
CA ASP A 571 17.20 -15.47 10.93
C ASP A 571 16.05 -15.63 11.94
N TYR A 572 15.07 -14.71 11.94
CA TYR A 572 13.85 -14.83 12.75
C TYR A 572 13.03 -16.07 12.35
N TRP A 573 12.67 -16.23 11.08
CA TRP A 573 11.85 -17.38 10.66
C TRP A 573 12.62 -18.70 10.70
N LEU A 574 13.95 -18.66 10.61
CA LEU A 574 14.78 -19.85 10.79
C LEU A 574 14.70 -20.38 12.22
N GLY A 575 14.39 -19.54 13.22
CA GLY A 575 14.25 -19.97 14.62
C GLY A 575 15.47 -20.72 15.16
N GLY A 576 16.68 -20.35 14.71
CA GLY A 576 17.94 -21.02 15.06
C GLY A 576 18.30 -22.23 14.20
N ASN A 577 17.52 -22.57 13.16
CA ASN A 577 17.87 -23.64 12.22
C ASN A 577 19.00 -23.24 11.26
N THR A 578 20.22 -23.62 11.61
CA THR A 578 21.41 -23.35 10.80
C THR A 578 21.58 -24.26 9.58
N LYS A 579 20.89 -25.41 9.53
CA LYS A 579 21.02 -26.38 8.41
C LYS A 579 20.36 -25.89 7.12
N ASP A 580 19.33 -25.07 7.26
CA ASP A 580 18.56 -24.52 6.15
C ASP A 580 18.91 -23.05 5.86
N ARG A 581 19.99 -22.51 6.45
CA ARG A 581 20.42 -21.12 6.27
C ARG A 581 21.19 -20.90 4.96
N TRP A 582 20.52 -21.13 3.83
CA TRP A 582 21.01 -20.94 2.46
C TRP A 582 19.82 -20.72 1.51
N ALA A 583 20.05 -20.08 0.35
CA ALA A 583 19.01 -19.42 -0.46
C ALA A 583 17.86 -20.31 -0.94
N GLN A 584 18.12 -21.54 -1.39
CA GLN A 584 17.09 -22.45 -1.96
C GLN A 584 16.73 -23.59 -0.99
N SER A 585 16.92 -23.38 0.30
CA SER A 585 16.56 -24.38 1.31
C SER A 585 15.05 -24.56 1.40
N LYS A 586 14.63 -25.68 2.01
CA LYS A 586 13.20 -25.92 2.30
C LYS A 586 12.58 -24.82 3.17
N MET A 587 13.37 -24.17 4.04
CA MET A 587 12.87 -23.08 4.89
C MET A 587 12.65 -21.80 4.06
N MET A 588 13.54 -21.50 3.11
CA MET A 588 13.33 -20.35 2.21
C MET A 588 12.14 -20.58 1.29
N ALA A 589 11.99 -21.80 0.76
CA ALA A 589 10.83 -22.18 -0.05
C ALA A 589 9.49 -22.11 0.71
N GLN A 590 9.50 -22.29 2.04
CA GLN A 590 8.32 -22.09 2.87
C GLN A 590 7.96 -20.60 3.01
N HIS A 591 8.96 -19.74 3.07
CA HIS A 591 8.84 -18.28 3.17
C HIS A 591 8.95 -17.56 1.82
N ASP A 592 8.69 -18.28 0.72
CA ASP A 592 8.51 -17.73 -0.61
C ASP A 592 7.21 -18.28 -1.19
N ARG A 593 6.29 -17.38 -1.52
CA ARG A 593 4.94 -17.73 -1.99
C ARG A 593 4.75 -17.44 -3.47
N ALA A 594 5.71 -16.80 -4.11
CA ALA A 594 5.59 -16.38 -5.49
C ALA A 594 5.54 -17.61 -6.41
N GLY A 595 4.55 -17.64 -7.31
CA GLY A 595 4.45 -18.71 -8.30
C GLY A 595 5.67 -18.74 -9.21
N SER A 596 6.23 -19.93 -9.45
CA SER A 596 7.42 -20.14 -10.31
C SER A 596 8.64 -19.27 -9.93
N HIS A 597 8.78 -18.89 -8.65
CA HIS A 597 9.85 -18.01 -8.17
C HIS A 597 11.22 -18.45 -8.65
N GLU A 598 11.68 -19.65 -8.27
CA GLU A 598 13.04 -20.13 -8.58
C GLU A 598 13.40 -20.04 -10.07
N ARG A 599 12.44 -20.32 -10.95
CA ARG A 599 12.64 -20.21 -12.39
C ARG A 599 12.76 -18.75 -12.83
N ARG A 600 11.79 -17.91 -12.43
CA ARG A 600 11.75 -16.49 -12.81
C ARG A 600 12.93 -15.72 -12.24
N PHE A 601 13.22 -15.99 -10.97
CA PHE A 601 14.34 -15.43 -10.23
C PHE A 601 15.68 -15.78 -10.87
N ALA A 602 15.88 -17.03 -11.29
CA ALA A 602 17.10 -17.44 -11.99
C ALA A 602 17.31 -16.68 -13.30
N ILE A 603 16.24 -16.30 -14.03
CA ILE A 603 16.36 -15.49 -15.25
C ILE A 603 16.88 -14.10 -14.89
N VAL A 604 16.14 -13.35 -14.06
CA VAL A 604 16.50 -11.96 -13.74
C VAL A 604 17.83 -11.84 -13.01
N MET A 605 18.13 -12.75 -12.07
CA MET A 605 19.40 -12.76 -11.37
C MET A 605 20.56 -13.17 -12.27
N ASN A 606 20.49 -14.30 -12.99
CA ASN A 606 21.67 -14.82 -13.70
C ASN A 606 22.01 -14.01 -14.95
N GLU A 607 21.06 -13.28 -15.51
CA GLU A 607 21.33 -12.33 -16.60
C GLU A 607 22.24 -11.19 -16.12
N ASN A 608 22.19 -10.82 -14.83
CA ASN A 608 22.75 -9.58 -14.32
C ASN A 608 23.75 -9.71 -13.18
N PHE A 609 23.69 -10.76 -12.37
CA PHE A 609 24.53 -11.01 -11.21
C PHE A 609 25.25 -12.36 -11.31
N ARG A 610 26.36 -12.52 -10.57
CA ARG A 610 27.09 -13.79 -10.49
C ARG A 610 26.34 -14.74 -9.55
N LEU A 611 26.38 -16.04 -9.85
CA LEU A 611 25.86 -17.08 -8.95
C LEU A 611 26.60 -17.03 -7.61
N THR A 612 25.87 -17.23 -6.52
CA THR A 612 26.37 -17.08 -5.14
C THR A 612 26.23 -18.40 -4.39
N ASP A 613 27.18 -18.74 -3.52
CA ASP A 613 27.13 -19.92 -2.66
C ASP A 613 26.78 -19.61 -1.19
N ASP A 614 26.93 -18.35 -0.75
CA ASP A 614 26.54 -17.88 0.58
C ASP A 614 25.27 -17.01 0.58
N LEU A 615 24.59 -17.00 1.73
CA LEU A 615 23.28 -16.36 1.90
C LEU A 615 23.40 -14.83 1.96
N GLU A 616 24.43 -14.28 2.61
CA GLU A 616 24.62 -12.84 2.75
C GLU A 616 24.81 -12.16 1.39
N THR A 617 25.70 -12.70 0.56
CA THR A 617 25.90 -12.21 -0.80
C THR A 617 24.64 -12.43 -1.66
N HIS A 618 23.93 -13.54 -1.47
CA HIS A 618 22.66 -13.77 -2.15
C HIS A 618 21.65 -12.67 -1.80
N ILE A 619 21.39 -12.43 -0.51
CA ILE A 619 20.47 -11.39 -0.03
C ILE A 619 20.83 -10.03 -0.59
N TYR A 620 22.10 -9.61 -0.46
CA TYR A 620 22.59 -8.35 -1.00
C TYR A 620 22.29 -8.22 -2.51
N ASN A 621 22.62 -9.26 -3.29
CA ASN A 621 22.36 -9.25 -4.73
C ASN A 621 20.86 -9.20 -5.05
N THR A 622 20.01 -9.94 -4.33
CA THR A 622 18.55 -9.91 -4.55
C THR A 622 17.96 -8.52 -4.27
N GLN A 623 18.44 -7.85 -3.23
CA GLN A 623 17.97 -6.52 -2.84
C GLN A 623 18.48 -5.45 -3.79
N LEU A 624 19.75 -5.54 -4.21
CA LEU A 624 20.30 -4.64 -5.21
C LEU A 624 19.62 -4.84 -6.57
N MET A 625 19.35 -6.08 -6.97
CA MET A 625 18.56 -6.40 -8.16
C MET A 625 17.21 -5.68 -8.17
N GLN A 626 16.42 -5.88 -7.11
CA GLN A 626 15.13 -5.23 -6.94
C GLN A 626 15.28 -3.69 -7.00
N SER A 627 16.28 -3.16 -6.30
CA SER A 627 16.59 -1.72 -6.23
C SER A 627 16.88 -1.10 -7.60
N GLU A 628 17.73 -1.74 -8.42
CA GLU A 628 18.11 -1.25 -9.74
C GLU A 628 16.95 -1.34 -10.75
N ALA A 629 16.21 -2.45 -10.72
CA ALA A 629 15.06 -2.65 -11.59
C ALA A 629 13.94 -1.64 -11.30
N ILE A 630 13.60 -1.45 -10.01
CA ILE A 630 12.59 -0.48 -9.58
C ILE A 630 13.05 0.95 -9.86
N SER A 631 14.31 1.31 -9.57
CA SER A 631 14.87 2.62 -9.92
C SER A 631 14.69 2.92 -11.40
N LEU A 632 15.06 1.98 -12.28
CA LEU A 632 14.90 2.15 -13.73
C LEU A 632 13.44 2.40 -14.12
N ALA A 633 12.50 1.64 -13.56
CA ALA A 633 11.07 1.79 -13.83
C ALA A 633 10.54 3.19 -13.44
N TYR A 634 10.72 3.60 -12.18
CA TYR A 634 10.25 4.92 -11.71
C TYR A 634 10.86 6.05 -12.53
N ARG A 635 12.17 6.00 -12.73
CA ARG A 635 12.92 7.05 -13.41
C ARG A 635 12.52 7.20 -14.87
N SER A 636 12.36 6.09 -15.58
CA SER A 636 12.00 6.10 -17.00
C SER A 636 10.53 6.43 -17.22
N TRP A 637 9.61 6.01 -16.36
CA TRP A 637 8.20 6.40 -16.50
C TRP A 637 7.94 7.83 -16.01
N ARG A 638 8.68 8.32 -15.00
CA ARG A 638 8.66 9.74 -14.61
C ARG A 638 9.25 10.64 -15.70
N ARG A 639 10.18 10.13 -16.53
CA ARG A 639 10.69 10.85 -17.72
C ARG A 639 9.56 11.23 -18.69
N GLU A 640 8.51 10.41 -18.73
CA GLU A 640 7.37 10.58 -19.64
C GLU A 640 6.30 11.56 -19.13
N TRP A 641 6.53 12.22 -17.99
CA TRP A 641 5.75 13.37 -17.51
C TRP A 641 6.27 14.69 -18.12
N ARG A 642 6.04 14.90 -19.42
CA ARG A 642 6.68 15.98 -20.22
C ARG A 642 5.85 17.26 -20.35
N GLY A 643 5.03 17.55 -19.34
CA GLY A 643 4.18 18.73 -19.31
C GLY A 643 2.89 18.60 -20.13
N LYS A 644 2.04 19.63 -20.06
CA LYS A 644 0.69 19.63 -20.64
C LYS A 644 0.71 19.25 -22.13
N GLY A 645 -0.21 18.37 -22.53
CA GLY A 645 -0.30 17.81 -23.89
C GLY A 645 0.63 16.60 -24.14
N LYS A 646 1.65 16.41 -23.29
CA LYS A 646 2.66 15.32 -23.36
C LYS A 646 2.81 14.58 -22.02
N GLN A 647 1.70 14.42 -21.31
CA GLN A 647 1.62 13.76 -20.01
C GLN A 647 1.44 12.26 -20.23
N TYR A 648 2.42 11.62 -20.86
CA TYR A 648 2.28 10.26 -21.40
C TYR A 648 2.22 9.18 -20.32
N THR A 649 2.93 9.40 -19.20
CA THR A 649 2.78 8.62 -17.97
C THR A 649 2.70 9.58 -16.79
N ALA A 650 1.66 9.43 -15.97
CA ALA A 650 1.34 10.33 -14.88
C ALA A 650 1.43 9.69 -13.49
N GLY A 651 1.67 8.39 -13.40
CA GLY A 651 1.98 7.79 -12.11
C GLY A 651 2.52 6.38 -12.16
N VAL A 652 3.16 6.01 -11.05
CA VAL A 652 3.87 4.75 -10.84
C VAL A 652 3.69 4.31 -9.38
N LEU A 653 3.07 3.14 -9.19
CA LEU A 653 2.85 2.50 -7.89
C LEU A 653 3.50 1.11 -7.90
N VAL A 654 4.54 0.91 -7.10
CA VAL A 654 5.22 -0.39 -7.00
C VAL A 654 4.38 -1.39 -6.21
N TRP A 655 4.35 -2.63 -6.67
CA TRP A 655 3.97 -3.77 -5.85
C TRP A 655 5.24 -4.27 -5.16
N GLN A 656 5.43 -4.10 -3.85
CA GLN A 656 4.51 -3.52 -2.86
C GLN A 656 5.26 -2.75 -1.75
N MET A 657 4.54 -2.06 -0.85
CA MET A 657 5.12 -1.27 0.24
C MET A 657 5.69 -2.15 1.37
N ASN A 658 4.88 -3.10 1.85
CA ASN A 658 5.04 -3.78 3.13
C ASN A 658 4.72 -5.28 3.04
N ASP A 659 5.00 -6.03 4.11
CA ASP A 659 4.67 -7.45 4.26
C ASP A 659 3.71 -7.70 5.44
N CYS A 660 2.91 -8.77 5.38
CA CYS A 660 2.01 -9.19 6.46
C CYS A 660 2.63 -10.27 7.40
N TRP A 661 3.79 -10.81 7.03
CA TRP A 661 4.58 -11.80 7.76
C TRP A 661 6.03 -11.81 7.22
N PRO A 662 7.00 -12.40 7.93
CA PRO A 662 8.37 -12.54 7.43
C PRO A 662 8.43 -13.39 6.15
N VAL A 663 8.86 -12.83 5.02
CA VAL A 663 8.76 -13.50 3.71
C VAL A 663 9.74 -12.91 2.67
N ILE A 664 10.04 -13.69 1.63
CA ILE A 664 10.63 -13.21 0.37
C ILE A 664 9.47 -12.71 -0.52
N SER A 665 9.46 -11.41 -0.81
CA SER A 665 8.37 -10.75 -1.54
C SER A 665 8.86 -9.53 -2.32
N TRP A 666 7.92 -8.88 -3.01
CA TRP A 666 8.13 -7.61 -3.69
C TRP A 666 8.13 -6.38 -2.77
N ALA A 667 7.98 -6.55 -1.46
CA ALA A 667 7.94 -5.43 -0.53
C ALA A 667 9.25 -4.62 -0.58
N ILE A 668 9.15 -3.29 -0.55
CA ILE A 668 10.30 -2.37 -0.46
C ILE A 668 10.75 -2.12 0.98
N ALA A 669 9.96 -2.55 1.96
CA ALA A 669 10.34 -2.65 3.36
C ALA A 669 9.77 -3.96 3.93
N ASP A 670 10.58 -4.69 4.69
CA ASP A 670 10.18 -6.00 5.20
C ASP A 670 9.21 -5.93 6.39
N PHE A 671 8.68 -7.08 6.80
CA PHE A 671 7.72 -7.21 7.90
C PHE A 671 8.09 -6.46 9.19
N PHE A 672 9.38 -6.35 9.53
CA PHE A 672 9.84 -5.64 10.73
C PHE A 672 10.11 -4.16 10.48
N LEU A 673 9.56 -3.60 9.40
CA LEU A 673 9.66 -2.19 9.02
C LEU A 673 11.10 -1.79 8.69
N ARG A 674 11.90 -2.72 8.15
CA ARG A 674 13.28 -2.49 7.70
C ARG A 674 13.24 -2.12 6.23
N ALA A 675 13.67 -0.91 5.92
CA ALA A 675 13.69 -0.42 4.54
C ALA A 675 14.73 -1.19 3.71
N LYS A 676 14.29 -1.80 2.60
CA LYS A 676 15.18 -2.43 1.63
C LYS A 676 15.82 -1.37 0.73
N PRO A 677 16.94 -1.64 0.06
CA PRO A 677 17.55 -0.76 -0.95
C PRO A 677 16.58 -0.09 -1.93
N ALA A 678 15.54 -0.82 -2.38
CA ALA A 678 14.50 -0.30 -3.26
C ALA A 678 13.71 0.90 -2.69
N TYR A 679 13.50 0.95 -1.37
CA TYR A 679 12.88 2.12 -0.73
C TYR A 679 13.70 3.38 -0.97
N TYR A 680 15.01 3.30 -0.76
CA TYR A 680 15.92 4.43 -0.91
C TYR A 680 16.08 4.87 -2.37
N THR A 681 16.01 3.96 -3.34
CA THR A 681 15.97 4.36 -4.75
C THR A 681 14.67 5.06 -5.11
N ILE A 682 13.51 4.55 -4.70
CA ILE A 682 12.23 5.25 -4.89
C ILE A 682 12.29 6.66 -4.29
N ALA A 683 12.81 6.79 -3.06
CA ALA A 683 12.98 8.08 -2.40
C ALA A 683 13.82 9.06 -3.24
N ARG A 684 14.89 8.58 -3.90
CA ARG A 684 15.71 9.39 -4.81
C ARG A 684 14.97 9.73 -6.12
N GLU A 685 14.31 8.75 -6.72
CA GLU A 685 13.59 8.92 -7.99
C GLU A 685 12.36 9.81 -7.88
N LEU A 686 11.78 9.97 -6.68
CA LEU A 686 10.61 10.80 -6.40
C LEU A 686 10.94 12.14 -5.71
N ARG A 687 12.22 12.50 -5.53
CA ARG A 687 12.59 13.83 -5.02
C ARG A 687 11.92 14.95 -5.83
N PRO A 688 11.64 16.12 -5.22
CA PRO A 688 11.07 17.27 -5.93
C PRO A 688 11.87 17.63 -7.19
N ILE A 689 13.19 17.52 -7.11
CA ILE A 689 14.10 17.60 -8.25
C ILE A 689 14.92 16.30 -8.30
N SER A 690 14.95 15.63 -9.45
CA SER A 690 15.77 14.44 -9.69
C SER A 690 16.48 14.50 -11.05
N VAL A 691 17.51 13.67 -11.23
CA VAL A 691 18.26 13.53 -12.48
C VAL A 691 18.26 12.07 -12.92
N GLY A 692 18.02 11.82 -14.20
CA GLY A 692 18.00 10.49 -14.78
C GLY A 692 18.98 10.34 -15.95
N LEU A 693 19.49 9.11 -16.12
CA LEU A 693 20.44 8.73 -17.17
C LEU A 693 20.02 7.42 -17.85
N PHE A 694 19.97 7.39 -19.17
CA PHE A 694 19.75 6.14 -19.89
C PHE A 694 20.90 5.85 -20.84
N ARG A 695 21.63 4.76 -20.60
CA ARG A 695 22.68 4.28 -21.50
C ARG A 695 22.12 3.41 -22.61
N THR A 696 22.49 3.73 -23.84
CA THR A 696 22.32 2.85 -25.01
C THR A 696 23.68 2.44 -25.56
N VAL A 697 23.92 1.14 -25.63
CA VAL A 697 25.14 0.57 -26.21
C VAL A 697 24.93 0.26 -27.70
N THR A 698 25.89 0.67 -28.53
CA THR A 698 25.95 0.31 -29.95
C THR A 698 26.57 -1.08 -30.11
N GLN A 699 25.90 -1.93 -30.89
CA GLN A 699 26.37 -3.29 -31.19
C GLN A 699 27.71 -3.28 -31.93
N ASN A 700 28.52 -4.32 -31.74
CA ASN A 700 29.83 -4.44 -32.39
C ASN A 700 29.68 -4.65 -33.90
N ARG A 701 28.58 -5.29 -34.32
CA ARG A 701 28.19 -5.49 -35.72
C ARG A 701 26.67 -5.31 -35.86
N GLU A 702 26.24 -4.83 -37.01
CA GLU A 702 24.81 -4.64 -37.33
C GLU A 702 23.99 -5.94 -37.24
N ASN A 703 24.63 -7.09 -37.45
CA ASN A 703 24.01 -8.42 -37.38
C ASN A 703 24.31 -9.18 -36.07
N ASP A 704 24.87 -8.51 -35.05
CA ASP A 704 24.97 -9.11 -33.72
C ASP A 704 23.57 -9.34 -33.12
N ARG A 705 23.52 -10.14 -32.05
CA ARG A 705 22.24 -10.49 -31.42
C ARG A 705 21.44 -9.23 -31.06
N PRO A 706 20.09 -9.26 -31.19
CA PRO A 706 19.21 -8.16 -30.82
C PRO A 706 19.52 -7.60 -29.43
N LYS A 707 19.17 -6.33 -29.17
CA LYS A 707 19.47 -5.62 -27.92
C LYS A 707 19.20 -6.45 -26.66
N GLN A 708 18.07 -7.17 -26.62
CA GLN A 708 17.67 -8.05 -25.51
C GLN A 708 18.63 -9.22 -25.20
N PHE A 709 19.57 -9.53 -26.10
CA PHE A 709 20.56 -10.60 -25.98
C PHE A 709 22.00 -10.08 -26.14
N TYR A 710 22.20 -8.76 -26.11
CA TYR A 710 23.50 -8.14 -26.38
C TYR A 710 24.30 -7.96 -25.09
N GLU A 711 25.01 -9.02 -24.69
CA GLU A 711 25.75 -9.09 -23.42
C GLU A 711 27.12 -8.39 -23.47
N PHE A 712 27.59 -8.00 -24.66
CA PHE A 712 28.91 -7.42 -24.85
C PHE A 712 29.06 -5.99 -24.29
N GLY A 713 27.95 -5.32 -23.94
CA GLY A 713 27.98 -3.92 -23.52
C GLY A 713 28.79 -3.59 -22.27
N ALA A 714 29.08 -4.57 -21.41
CA ALA A 714 29.88 -4.40 -20.20
C ALA A 714 31.39 -4.67 -20.38
N PHE A 715 31.82 -5.29 -21.48
CA PHE A 715 33.24 -5.67 -21.67
C PHE A 715 33.77 -5.45 -23.10
N ARG A 716 32.91 -5.13 -24.07
CA ARG A 716 33.26 -4.88 -25.47
C ARG A 716 32.13 -4.18 -26.25
N SER A 717 32.22 -2.86 -26.43
CA SER A 717 31.26 -2.09 -27.25
C SER A 717 31.94 -1.19 -28.27
N VAL A 718 31.28 -0.90 -29.39
CA VAL A 718 31.75 0.10 -30.39
C VAL A 718 31.53 1.53 -29.89
N SER A 719 30.46 1.75 -29.14
CA SER A 719 30.24 2.96 -28.35
C SER A 719 29.09 2.80 -27.39
N ALA A 720 29.04 3.66 -26.38
CA ALA A 720 27.85 3.93 -25.57
C ALA A 720 27.42 5.38 -25.74
N ASN A 721 26.11 5.61 -25.77
CA ASN A 721 25.49 6.93 -25.68
C ASN A 721 24.69 7.03 -24.39
N ILE A 722 24.61 8.22 -23.82
CA ILE A 722 23.76 8.54 -22.68
C ILE A 722 22.74 9.61 -23.07
N GLU A 723 21.53 9.44 -22.57
CA GLU A 723 20.51 10.50 -22.49
C GLU A 723 20.38 10.93 -21.04
N VAL A 724 20.35 12.24 -20.80
CA VAL A 724 20.28 12.83 -19.46
C VAL A 724 19.10 13.80 -19.39
N TRP A 725 18.27 13.67 -18.37
CA TRP A 725 17.12 14.53 -18.13
C TRP A 725 17.02 14.91 -16.65
N GLY A 726 16.31 16.01 -16.37
CA GLY A 726 15.95 16.42 -15.02
C GLY A 726 14.43 16.47 -14.85
N ALA A 727 13.92 15.89 -13.77
CA ALA A 727 12.51 16.01 -13.39
C ALA A 727 12.35 17.11 -12.33
N ASN A 728 11.37 17.99 -12.51
CA ASN A 728 11.03 19.04 -11.55
C ASN A 728 9.53 18.96 -11.24
N ALA A 729 9.18 18.48 -10.04
CA ALA A 729 7.81 18.45 -9.56
C ALA A 729 7.35 19.77 -8.91
N THR A 730 8.24 20.74 -8.72
CA THR A 730 7.88 22.05 -8.18
C THR A 730 7.12 22.89 -9.21
N LEU A 731 6.35 23.87 -8.74
CA LEU A 731 5.56 24.75 -9.60
C LEU A 731 6.36 25.94 -10.18
N SER A 732 7.65 26.01 -9.91
CA SER A 732 8.57 27.04 -10.41
C SER A 732 9.65 26.42 -11.29
N ALA A 733 10.06 27.15 -12.33
CA ALA A 733 11.25 26.80 -13.09
C ALA A 733 12.49 26.84 -12.19
N ARG A 734 13.51 26.04 -12.51
CA ARG A 734 14.78 26.02 -11.77
C ARG A 734 15.96 26.02 -12.74
N ASP A 735 16.82 27.02 -12.62
CA ASP A 735 18.09 27.05 -13.34
C ASP A 735 19.11 26.17 -12.63
N VAL A 736 19.70 25.25 -13.39
CA VAL A 736 20.56 24.20 -12.87
C VAL A 736 21.76 23.97 -13.77
N ARG A 737 22.81 23.47 -13.14
CA ARG A 737 24.02 23.02 -13.80
C ARG A 737 24.13 21.51 -13.66
N LEU A 738 24.04 20.81 -14.80
CA LEU A 738 24.33 19.39 -14.87
C LEU A 738 25.84 19.20 -14.91
N GLU A 739 26.39 18.51 -13.91
CA GLU A 739 27.79 18.09 -13.85
C GLU A 739 27.87 16.59 -14.08
N LEU A 740 28.56 16.19 -15.15
CA LEU A 740 28.84 14.81 -15.49
C LEU A 740 30.30 14.47 -15.18
N SER A 741 30.52 13.35 -14.52
CA SER A 741 31.83 12.77 -14.25
C SER A 741 31.92 11.42 -14.96
N PHE A 742 33.00 11.21 -15.70
CA PHE A 742 33.28 9.99 -16.44
C PHE A 742 34.52 9.36 -15.82
N VAL A 743 34.38 8.15 -15.27
CA VAL A 743 35.50 7.47 -14.60
C VAL A 743 35.65 6.07 -15.18
N ASP A 744 36.83 5.79 -15.71
CA ASP A 744 37.18 4.45 -16.16
C ASP A 744 37.49 3.53 -14.97
N LEU A 745 36.92 2.33 -14.95
CA LEU A 745 37.09 1.39 -13.83
C LEU A 745 38.52 0.82 -13.73
N TYR A 746 39.21 0.69 -14.87
CA TYR A 746 40.41 -0.15 -15.00
C TYR A 746 41.70 0.66 -15.16
N SER A 747 41.62 1.96 -15.36
CA SER A 747 42.75 2.89 -15.46
C SER A 747 42.58 4.08 -14.52
N GLY A 748 43.49 5.06 -14.61
CA GLY A 748 43.36 6.34 -13.93
C GLY A 748 42.70 7.42 -14.79
N TRP A 749 42.06 7.05 -15.90
CA TRP A 749 41.43 8.02 -16.79
C TRP A 749 40.10 8.52 -16.21
N GLU A 750 39.95 9.84 -16.25
CA GLU A 750 38.72 10.54 -15.88
C GLU A 750 38.49 11.70 -16.86
N ASP A 751 37.22 12.06 -17.03
CA ASP A 751 36.80 13.25 -17.77
C ASP A 751 35.56 13.85 -17.09
N SER A 752 35.24 15.11 -17.41
CA SER A 752 34.06 15.76 -16.88
C SER A 752 33.44 16.71 -17.88
N LYS A 753 32.13 16.93 -17.74
CA LYS A 753 31.41 17.87 -18.57
C LYS A 753 30.36 18.60 -17.76
N THR A 754 30.17 19.87 -18.09
CA THR A 754 29.17 20.72 -17.47
C THR A 754 28.21 21.26 -18.52
N VAL A 755 26.91 21.23 -18.22
CA VAL A 755 25.85 21.75 -19.09
C VAL A 755 24.88 22.57 -18.25
N GLU A 756 24.68 23.83 -18.62
CA GLU A 756 23.64 24.68 -18.02
C GLU A 756 22.28 24.34 -18.64
N ALA A 757 21.24 24.29 -17.81
CA ALA A 757 19.88 24.01 -18.23
C ALA A 757 18.85 24.68 -17.31
N THR A 758 17.62 24.85 -17.81
CA THR A 758 16.48 25.27 -16.99
C THR A 758 15.48 24.12 -16.92
N LEU A 759 15.25 23.59 -15.72
CA LEU A 759 14.18 22.63 -15.50
C LEU A 759 12.85 23.35 -15.46
N LEU A 760 11.96 23.00 -16.38
CA LEU A 760 10.63 23.58 -16.45
C LEU A 760 9.76 23.14 -15.26
N PRO A 761 8.79 23.96 -14.81
CA PRO A 761 7.94 23.62 -13.67
C PRO A 761 7.07 22.40 -13.98
N ASN A 762 6.90 21.56 -12.97
CA ASN A 762 5.99 20.41 -12.92
C ASN A 762 6.06 19.47 -14.14
N GLN A 763 7.28 19.18 -14.62
CA GLN A 763 7.53 18.28 -15.74
C GLN A 763 8.98 17.79 -15.77
N THR A 764 9.25 16.84 -16.66
CA THR A 764 10.60 16.41 -17.02
C THR A 764 11.14 17.21 -18.21
N THR A 765 12.41 17.60 -18.14
CA THR A 765 13.16 18.33 -19.18
C THR A 765 14.36 17.48 -19.64
N GLU A 766 14.48 17.23 -20.95
CA GLU A 766 15.66 16.63 -21.55
C GLU A 766 16.82 17.64 -21.53
N ILE A 767 18.00 17.24 -21.06
CA ILE A 767 19.15 18.14 -20.86
C ILE A 767 20.26 17.86 -21.89
N ALA A 768 20.65 16.59 -22.04
CA ALA A 768 21.77 16.22 -22.89
C ALA A 768 21.57 14.84 -23.53
N SER A 769 22.06 14.68 -24.76
CA SER A 769 22.24 13.39 -25.42
C SER A 769 23.63 13.38 -26.03
N MET A 770 24.48 12.44 -25.63
CA MET A 770 25.88 12.41 -26.07
C MET A 770 26.51 11.02 -25.99
N ARG A 771 27.58 10.83 -26.76
CA ARG A 771 28.47 9.69 -26.62
C ARG A 771 29.18 9.74 -25.28
N VAL A 772 29.31 8.58 -24.63
CA VAL A 772 30.16 8.40 -23.45
C VAL A 772 31.62 8.50 -23.92
N PRO A 773 32.41 9.44 -23.38
CA PRO A 773 33.85 9.50 -23.65
C PRO A 773 34.55 8.29 -23.02
N GLY A 774 35.75 7.97 -23.48
CA GLY A 774 36.56 6.90 -22.93
C GLY A 774 38.04 7.19 -23.05
N PRO A 775 38.90 6.42 -22.37
CA PRO A 775 40.34 6.57 -22.46
C PRO A 775 40.81 6.47 -23.91
N PRO A 776 41.89 7.20 -24.29
CA PRO A 776 42.39 7.22 -25.66
C PRO A 776 42.66 5.80 -26.18
N ALA A 777 42.23 5.54 -27.42
CA ALA A 777 42.49 4.30 -28.12
C ALA A 777 44.01 4.05 -28.24
N GLU A 778 44.47 2.87 -27.80
CA GLU A 778 45.89 2.50 -27.95
C GLU A 778 46.31 2.38 -29.42
N ASN A 779 45.39 2.01 -30.32
CA ASN A 779 45.60 1.86 -31.76
C ASN A 779 44.31 2.17 -32.55
N ALA A 780 44.41 2.57 -33.83
CA ALA A 780 43.25 2.93 -34.68
C ALA A 780 42.21 1.81 -34.91
N ASN A 781 42.54 0.56 -34.58
CA ASN A 781 41.66 -0.61 -34.68
C ASN A 781 41.14 -1.11 -33.31
N SER A 782 41.38 -0.38 -32.21
CA SER A 782 40.90 -0.80 -30.89
C SER A 782 39.39 -0.62 -30.78
N VAL A 783 38.75 -1.54 -30.07
CA VAL A 783 37.35 -1.41 -29.66
C VAL A 783 37.24 -0.22 -28.70
N ASP A 784 36.12 0.51 -28.74
CA ASP A 784 35.92 1.66 -27.87
C ASP A 784 35.97 1.26 -26.39
N THR A 785 36.39 2.18 -25.55
CA THR A 785 36.64 1.97 -24.11
C THR A 785 35.48 2.45 -23.25
N SER A 786 34.41 2.99 -23.85
CA SER A 786 33.22 3.46 -23.12
C SER A 786 32.46 2.36 -22.36
N TYR A 787 32.75 1.07 -22.61
CA TYR A 787 32.18 -0.06 -21.85
C TYR A 787 32.68 -0.13 -20.41
N SER A 788 33.84 0.45 -20.08
CA SER A 788 34.40 0.46 -18.73
C SER A 788 34.22 1.78 -17.99
N VAL A 789 33.57 2.75 -18.63
CA VAL A 789 33.35 4.10 -18.08
C VAL A 789 32.02 4.17 -17.35
N VAL A 790 32.08 4.49 -16.06
CA VAL A 790 30.93 4.83 -15.22
C VAL A 790 30.64 6.32 -15.36
N VAL A 791 29.36 6.67 -15.48
CA VAL A 791 28.92 8.06 -15.58
C VAL A 791 28.22 8.47 -14.28
N GLY A 792 28.81 9.41 -13.56
CA GLY A 792 28.17 10.11 -12.44
C GLY A 792 27.50 11.38 -12.94
N ALA A 793 26.29 11.65 -12.48
CA ALA A 793 25.59 12.90 -12.74
C ALA A 793 25.22 13.59 -11.43
N ARG A 794 25.48 14.89 -11.36
CA ARG A 794 24.99 15.78 -10.31
C ARG A 794 24.20 16.90 -10.94
N LEU A 795 23.04 17.17 -10.39
CA LEU A 795 22.26 18.34 -10.73
C LEU A 795 22.46 19.38 -9.64
N VAL A 796 23.12 20.47 -9.97
CA VAL A 796 23.51 21.52 -9.03
C VAL A 796 22.66 22.76 -9.28
N ASP A 797 22.18 23.37 -8.21
CA ASP A 797 21.49 24.64 -8.31
C ASP A 797 22.42 25.75 -8.81
N ALA A 798 22.03 26.45 -9.87
CA ALA A 798 22.91 27.44 -10.50
C ALA A 798 23.21 28.65 -9.60
N ALA A 799 22.28 28.99 -8.68
CA ALA A 799 22.41 30.17 -7.82
C ALA A 799 23.13 29.88 -6.49
N SER A 800 22.73 28.81 -5.80
CA SER A 800 23.23 28.46 -4.46
C SER A 800 24.42 27.49 -4.48
N GLY A 801 24.61 26.73 -5.56
CA GLY A 801 25.58 25.64 -5.62
C GLY A 801 25.15 24.38 -4.85
N GLU A 802 23.90 24.32 -4.36
CA GLU A 802 23.35 23.14 -3.69
C GLU A 802 23.25 21.95 -4.66
N ILE A 803 23.64 20.75 -4.22
CA ILE A 803 23.47 19.53 -5.01
C ILE A 803 22.06 19.00 -4.79
N LEU A 804 21.21 19.16 -5.79
CA LEU A 804 19.79 18.84 -5.75
C LEU A 804 19.54 17.34 -5.97
N ALA A 805 20.28 16.72 -6.88
CA ALA A 805 20.12 15.31 -7.23
C ALA A 805 21.41 14.66 -7.69
N ARG A 806 21.47 13.33 -7.55
CA ARG A 806 22.57 12.48 -8.02
C ARG A 806 22.03 11.24 -8.70
N TYR A 807 22.73 10.76 -9.73
CA TYR A 807 22.51 9.45 -10.30
C TYR A 807 23.82 8.90 -10.87
N ALA A 808 23.95 7.58 -10.93
CA ALA A 808 25.12 6.90 -11.48
C ALA A 808 24.68 5.83 -12.47
N ASP A 809 25.20 5.93 -13.70
CA ASP A 809 25.00 4.94 -14.74
C ASP A 809 26.26 4.06 -14.88
N TRP A 810 26.05 2.76 -14.75
CA TRP A 810 27.09 1.74 -14.77
C TRP A 810 26.96 0.84 -16.01
N PRO A 811 28.07 0.34 -16.56
CA PRO A 811 28.02 -0.72 -17.56
C PRO A 811 27.26 -1.96 -17.04
N GLN A 812 26.43 -2.54 -17.90
CA GLN A 812 25.60 -3.71 -17.61
C GLN A 812 25.76 -4.78 -18.70
N PRO A 813 25.58 -6.08 -18.37
CA PRO A 813 25.16 -6.62 -17.06
C PRO A 813 26.28 -6.63 -16.00
N PHE A 814 25.92 -6.48 -14.72
CA PHE A 814 26.90 -6.34 -13.62
C PHE A 814 27.78 -7.58 -13.42
N ARG A 815 27.29 -8.78 -13.76
CA ARG A 815 28.05 -10.03 -13.64
C ARG A 815 29.37 -10.03 -14.42
N LEU A 816 29.45 -9.19 -15.45
CA LEU A 816 30.61 -9.05 -16.34
C LEU A 816 31.52 -7.88 -15.98
N VAL A 817 31.16 -7.09 -14.96
CA VAL A 817 31.98 -5.98 -14.46
C VAL A 817 32.93 -6.52 -13.40
N ASP A 818 34.22 -6.21 -13.53
CA ASP A 818 35.23 -6.51 -12.52
C ASP A 818 35.36 -5.31 -11.58
N PHE A 819 34.53 -5.30 -10.53
CA PHE A 819 34.49 -4.20 -9.57
C PHE A 819 35.85 -4.03 -8.87
N PRO A 820 36.55 -2.89 -9.04
CA PRO A 820 37.82 -2.64 -8.36
C PRO A 820 37.57 -2.30 -6.88
N ASP A 821 38.62 -2.43 -6.05
CA ASP A 821 38.56 -1.87 -4.69
C ASP A 821 38.34 -0.35 -4.78
N PRO A 822 37.24 0.20 -4.23
CA PRO A 822 36.95 1.62 -4.30
C PRO A 822 37.87 2.47 -3.42
N GLY A 823 38.69 1.87 -2.54
CA GLY A 823 39.45 2.62 -1.54
C GLY A 823 38.51 3.34 -0.56
N LEU A 824 37.44 2.64 -0.14
CA LEU A 824 36.36 3.16 0.69
C LEU A 824 36.87 3.62 2.08
N ASP A 825 36.76 4.91 2.36
CA ASP A 825 37.02 5.57 3.65
C ASP A 825 35.67 5.99 4.27
N VAL A 826 35.34 5.38 5.41
CA VAL A 826 34.11 5.63 6.16
C VAL A 826 34.45 6.13 7.55
N LYS A 827 33.84 7.25 7.94
CA LYS A 827 33.96 7.82 9.29
C LYS A 827 32.58 8.03 9.88
N VAL A 828 32.37 7.54 11.10
CA VAL A 828 31.12 7.73 11.83
C VAL A 828 31.37 8.77 12.92
N GLU A 829 30.64 9.89 12.84
CA GLU A 829 30.74 11.01 13.77
C GLU A 829 29.34 11.36 14.31
N GLY A 830 29.04 10.88 15.53
CA GLY A 830 27.70 11.01 16.11
C GLY A 830 26.66 10.22 15.30
N GLU A 831 25.66 10.92 14.76
CA GLU A 831 24.60 10.37 13.91
C GLU A 831 24.86 10.60 12.41
N LYS A 832 26.14 10.70 12.00
CA LYS A 832 26.52 10.92 10.61
C LYS A 832 27.57 9.92 10.16
N VAL A 833 27.37 9.34 8.98
CA VAL A 833 28.32 8.48 8.28
C VAL A 833 28.87 9.24 7.09
N HIS A 834 30.15 9.60 7.17
CA HIS A 834 30.91 10.28 6.11
C HIS A 834 31.57 9.23 5.23
N VAL A 835 31.41 9.37 3.92
CA VAL A 835 31.90 8.41 2.92
C VAL A 835 32.77 9.12 1.89
N LYS A 836 33.96 8.56 1.65
CA LYS A 836 34.89 8.95 0.58
C LYS A 836 35.41 7.72 -0.14
N VAL A 837 35.70 7.87 -1.43
CA VAL A 837 36.22 6.79 -2.28
C VAL A 837 37.30 7.33 -3.22
N GLN A 838 38.19 6.44 -3.67
CA GLN A 838 39.23 6.69 -4.67
C GLN A 838 38.81 6.23 -6.07
N LYS A 839 37.93 5.24 -6.15
CA LYS A 839 37.23 4.82 -7.37
C LYS A 839 35.72 4.74 -7.11
N PRO A 840 34.86 4.82 -8.14
CA PRO A 840 33.42 4.70 -7.95
C PRO A 840 33.04 3.41 -7.23
N VAL A 841 32.07 3.48 -6.32
CA VAL A 841 31.49 2.32 -5.63
C VAL A 841 30.03 2.16 -6.02
N LYS A 842 29.60 0.92 -6.30
CA LYS A 842 28.23 0.56 -6.66
C LYS A 842 27.50 -0.08 -5.48
N GLY A 843 26.32 0.44 -5.16
CA GLY A 843 25.37 -0.16 -4.24
C GLY A 843 25.88 -0.20 -2.80
N LEU A 844 26.54 0.85 -2.32
CA LEU A 844 27.05 0.93 -0.96
C LEU A 844 25.89 0.93 0.05
N LEU A 845 25.74 -0.21 0.72
CA LEU A 845 24.70 -0.51 1.69
C LEU A 845 25.29 -0.55 3.09
N PHE A 846 24.76 0.27 3.98
CA PHE A 846 25.06 0.23 5.40
C PHE A 846 24.03 -0.58 6.17
N THR A 847 24.48 -1.43 7.07
CA THR A 847 23.64 -2.11 8.06
C THR A 847 24.18 -1.86 9.46
N ALA A 848 23.29 -1.85 10.46
CA ALA A 848 23.66 -1.70 11.87
C ALA A 848 23.30 -2.97 12.64
N ASP A 849 24.30 -3.68 13.14
CA ASP A 849 24.11 -4.86 13.98
C ASP A 849 24.04 -4.42 15.45
N GLU A 850 22.85 -4.48 16.05
CA GLU A 850 22.68 -4.33 17.50
C GLU A 850 23.15 -5.61 18.21
N GLU A 851 23.99 -5.46 19.25
CA GLU A 851 24.47 -6.62 20.02
C GLU A 851 23.46 -7.04 21.10
N GLY A 852 22.95 -8.29 21.04
CA GLY A 852 22.09 -8.90 22.08
C GLY A 852 21.16 -10.01 21.56
N GLU A 853 20.77 -10.98 22.42
CA GLU A 853 19.94 -12.14 22.04
C GLU A 853 18.49 -11.77 21.63
N ASP A 854 17.98 -10.60 22.04
CA ASP A 854 16.58 -10.21 21.82
C ASP A 854 16.34 -9.28 20.61
N ALA A 855 17.33 -9.08 19.73
CA ALA A 855 17.21 -8.15 18.61
C ALA A 855 16.40 -8.72 17.43
N LEU A 856 16.31 -10.05 17.32
CA LEU A 856 15.55 -10.72 16.28
C LEU A 856 14.05 -10.45 16.44
N GLY A 857 13.36 -10.23 15.33
CA GLY A 857 11.92 -9.96 15.34
C GLY A 857 11.49 -8.61 15.90
N ARG A 858 12.43 -7.70 16.19
CA ARG A 858 12.10 -6.32 16.59
C ARG A 858 12.24 -5.36 15.43
N ARG A 859 11.40 -4.32 15.47
CA ARG A 859 11.51 -3.19 14.57
C ARG A 859 12.89 -2.54 14.65
N GLU A 860 13.45 -2.21 13.49
CA GLU A 860 14.73 -1.50 13.47
C GLU A 860 14.57 -0.07 13.98
N THR A 861 15.41 0.28 14.94
CA THR A 861 15.39 1.60 15.60
C THR A 861 16.48 2.52 15.08
N VAL A 862 17.45 1.99 14.32
CA VAL A 862 18.41 2.76 13.53
C VAL A 862 17.75 3.14 12.20
N ARG A 863 17.80 4.42 11.82
CA ARG A 863 17.21 4.88 10.56
C ARG A 863 18.19 5.69 9.75
N TRP A 864 18.40 5.26 8.52
CA TRP A 864 19.26 5.90 7.53
C TRP A 864 18.47 6.94 6.73
N SER A 865 19.05 8.12 6.51
CA SER A 865 18.47 9.14 5.62
C SER A 865 18.57 8.78 4.14
N ASP A 866 19.58 7.98 3.78
CA ASP A 866 19.80 7.41 2.45
C ASP A 866 20.61 6.12 2.61
N ASN A 867 20.51 5.19 1.66
CA ASN A 867 21.25 3.93 1.70
C ASN A 867 21.30 3.29 0.29
N ALA A 868 22.11 2.25 0.10
CA ALA A 868 22.37 1.66 -1.22
C ALA A 868 22.78 2.74 -2.25
N ILE A 869 23.79 3.52 -1.88
CA ILE A 869 24.26 4.69 -2.64
C ILE A 869 25.43 4.35 -3.55
N ASP A 870 25.53 5.08 -4.66
CA ASP A 870 26.72 5.09 -5.49
C ASP A 870 27.53 6.35 -5.14
N VAL A 871 28.83 6.19 -4.90
CA VAL A 871 29.72 7.30 -4.49
C VAL A 871 30.87 7.41 -5.49
N PHE A 872 31.20 8.64 -5.87
CA PHE A 872 32.22 8.96 -6.86
C PHE A 872 33.44 9.64 -6.21
N PRO A 873 34.64 9.46 -6.79
CA PRO A 873 35.80 10.27 -6.44
C PRO A 873 35.48 11.76 -6.55
N GLY A 874 35.90 12.56 -5.56
CA GLY A 874 35.63 14.00 -5.55
C GLY A 874 34.20 14.41 -5.15
N ASP A 875 33.30 13.47 -4.86
CA ASP A 875 31.94 13.74 -4.36
C ASP A 875 31.68 13.02 -3.02
N PRO A 876 32.31 13.48 -1.92
CA PRO A 876 32.07 12.90 -0.59
C PRO A 876 30.60 13.01 -0.21
N GLN A 877 30.04 11.95 0.37
CA GLN A 877 28.65 11.92 0.83
C GLN A 877 28.56 11.77 2.33
N VAL A 878 27.47 12.27 2.90
CA VAL A 878 27.14 12.16 4.32
C VAL A 878 25.74 11.59 4.45
N VAL A 879 25.63 10.45 5.13
CA VAL A 879 24.36 9.81 5.44
C VAL A 879 24.05 10.06 6.91
N GLU A 880 22.88 10.65 7.20
CA GLU A 880 22.40 10.76 8.57
C GLU A 880 21.85 9.42 9.04
N VAL A 881 22.17 9.04 10.27
CA VAL A 881 21.80 7.76 10.86
C VAL A 881 21.25 7.98 12.28
N ARG A 882 19.93 8.14 12.35
CA ARG A 882 19.22 8.39 13.60
C ARG A 882 19.15 7.13 14.45
N GLY A 883 19.33 7.28 15.76
CA GLY A 883 19.26 6.18 16.71
C GLY A 883 20.53 5.34 16.79
N LEU A 884 21.64 5.81 16.20
CA LEU A 884 22.97 5.19 16.35
C LEU A 884 23.65 5.61 17.66
N ALA A 885 23.45 6.86 18.08
CA ALA A 885 24.13 7.43 19.24
C ALA A 885 23.72 6.72 20.54
N GLY A 886 24.71 6.38 21.37
CA GLY A 886 24.50 5.75 22.68
C GLY A 886 24.15 4.25 22.63
N LYS A 887 24.18 3.62 21.45
CA LYS A 887 23.99 2.18 21.30
C LYS A 887 25.29 1.44 21.06
N ARG A 888 25.34 0.19 21.52
CA ARG A 888 26.41 -0.76 21.20
C ARG A 888 26.09 -1.44 19.87
N VAL A 889 26.60 -0.86 18.79
CA VAL A 889 26.29 -1.26 17.41
C VAL A 889 27.55 -1.37 16.57
N LYS A 890 27.55 -2.37 15.67
CA LYS A 890 28.53 -2.48 14.59
C LYS A 890 27.89 -2.02 13.30
N VAL A 891 28.49 -1.02 12.66
CA VAL A 891 28.08 -0.61 11.31
C VAL A 891 28.91 -1.38 10.31
N ARG A 892 28.23 -2.08 9.39
CA ARG A 892 28.83 -2.76 8.25
C ARG A 892 28.55 -2.00 6.98
N ALA A 893 29.49 -2.09 6.03
CA ALA A 893 29.35 -1.57 4.68
C ALA A 893 29.52 -2.71 3.68
N ALA A 894 28.49 -2.99 2.89
CA ALA A 894 28.50 -3.91 1.75
C ALA A 894 28.42 -3.13 0.44
N TYR A 895 29.06 -3.61 -0.62
CA TYR A 895 29.05 -3.02 -1.96
C TYR A 895 29.42 -4.08 -2.99
N MET A 896 29.18 -3.84 -4.28
CA MET A 896 29.57 -4.77 -5.35
C MET A 896 31.10 -4.99 -5.34
N GLY A 897 31.53 -6.26 -5.23
CA GLY A 897 32.93 -6.67 -4.99
C GLY A 897 33.29 -6.88 -3.51
N CYS A 898 32.40 -6.56 -2.58
CA CYS A 898 32.53 -6.80 -1.13
C CYS A 898 31.14 -7.01 -0.48
N GLU A 899 30.37 -7.95 -1.03
CA GLU A 899 28.93 -8.11 -0.75
C GLU A 899 28.62 -8.62 0.66
N ARG A 900 29.52 -9.43 1.25
CA ARG A 900 29.39 -9.87 2.67
C ARG A 900 29.50 -8.73 3.68
N GLY A 901 29.97 -7.58 3.21
CA GLY A 901 30.22 -6.39 3.99
C GLY A 901 31.40 -6.53 4.96
N ARG A 902 31.96 -5.38 5.32
CA ARG A 902 33.00 -5.27 6.34
C ARG A 902 32.57 -4.31 7.45
N VAL A 903 32.98 -4.58 8.68
CA VAL A 903 32.76 -3.66 9.79
C VAL A 903 33.59 -2.41 9.56
N VAL A 904 32.92 -1.26 9.49
CA VAL A 904 33.55 0.06 9.28
C VAL A 904 33.51 0.92 10.55
N TYR A 905 32.70 0.53 11.53
CA TYR A 905 32.61 1.16 12.83
C TYR A 905 32.05 0.19 13.87
N GLY A 906 32.52 0.28 15.11
CA GLY A 906 31.97 -0.47 16.25
C GLY A 906 32.28 0.24 17.56
N GLN A 907 31.27 0.36 18.43
CA GLN A 907 31.38 0.83 19.81
C GLN A 907 31.20 -0.29 20.81
#